data_AF-A0A8J8MAR4-F1
#
_entry.id   AF-A0A8J8MAR4-F1
#
_cell.length_a   1.000
_cell.length_b   1.000
_cell.length_c   1.000
_cell.angle_alpha   90.00
_cell.angle_beta   90.00
_cell.angle_gamma   90.00
#
_symmetry.space_group_name_H-M   'P 1'
#
loop_
_entity.id
_entity.type
_entity.pdbx_description
1 polymer ?
#
loop_
_entity_poly.entity_id
_entity_poly.type
_entity_poly.pdbx_seq_one_letter_code
_entity_poly.pdbx_strand_id
1 'polypeptide(L)'
;MSNIMDAKIWVDTIDLPTYPVGEPNKNPLFLEKRVYQGSSGKIYPLAFTDELIDEKVMKTYEVVYLENEYIKVMIMPEMGGKIYRAYDKTNNYDFVYYNHVVKPALVGLAGPWVSGGIEFNWPQHHRPSTFSPIEYAIEENEDGSKTCWVSEIDRMYGTKGMAGFTVYKDKAYIEVRGQLYNRTEVPQTFLWWANPAVEVNDYTKSIFPPDVHAVFDHGKRDVSRFPIATGVYYKMDYSEGVDISRYKNLQVPTSYMAYHSDYNFVGGYDFSVEAGILHIADHHISPGKKQWTWGNGDFGQAWDRNLTDEDGPYIELMTGIYTDNQPDFTWLAPKEEKTFKQYFMPYKKVGEVKNATIDAVLNLEVVEDIARVMLYTTSIFEGLTMSLYLDDELIYEQPIEEISPVAAIEESIELKSKVEEYRLEVIVRKSNGQELISYRPAKPEILQTPDPAKPALEPKDIKTCEELFLTGLHIEQYRHATYQPEDYYLEALKRDEGDIRNNNAYGLLMYRRGNFEESEKYFRKAIETVTAKNPNPYDSEPYYNLGLTLKKQGRYSEAYDAFYKSVWSSAWQDSGYYEIACINCINEEWELGLEHIDKSIVRNYHNTKARNLKSSILRILGRNESSVKLALETIDIDPIDFGAVYELYKNYTILDDKELADKYFKRLNDLLRGYHHNYLELAIDYGNGGLYEDAIDILSLYDEGEDSYPLINYYMGYYYMRADDKDKAVEAYEKAAAIKPDYCFPNRLESILVLAEAMYINNKDSKAPYYLANLLYDKKQYQKAIKLWEASIEKDNTFAIASRNLALAYVNKNDDTKKGLFYLEKAFDLDQTDARVLFELDQLYKKLQRPYKERLTFLEEHMETVEKRDDLFIEYITLYNNIGDYSKALELIANRKFHPWEGGEGKVTTQYKRCRIELAKEAIVSNKAEEAIKLLQECTVYPHNLGEGKLPAAAENDIYYFMGMAYELIGEESKAVECYDKASYGIDEPTDAMYYNDQPADMMFYQGLALAKLNRVSEAKGMFNKLFDYGENHIYDNKKIDYFAVSLPDFLVFEDDLNVKNRVHCLYLMGLGELGIGKINSGLKYLQEAYQLNMNHQGIMVHRELNEKFVKM
;
A
#
# COMPACT_ATOMS: atom_id res chain seq x y z
N MET A 1 25.76 -17.27 -38.70
CA MET A 1 25.58 -17.63 -37.28
C MET A 1 26.47 -16.69 -36.48
N SER A 2 25.91 -15.55 -36.05
CA SER A 2 26.54 -14.69 -35.05
C SER A 2 26.68 -15.50 -33.75
N ASN A 3 27.80 -15.28 -33.04
CA ASN A 3 28.12 -16.00 -31.82
C ASN A 3 27.32 -15.33 -30.67
N ILE A 4 26.01 -15.57 -30.62
CA ILE A 4 25.11 -14.99 -29.60
C ILE A 4 25.59 -15.42 -28.23
N MET A 5 25.74 -14.47 -27.32
CA MET A 5 26.17 -14.74 -25.94
C MET A 5 25.09 -15.55 -25.21
N ASP A 6 25.48 -16.65 -24.56
CA ASP A 6 24.57 -17.38 -23.67
C ASP A 6 24.10 -16.48 -22.52
N ALA A 7 22.83 -16.67 -22.10
CA ALA A 7 22.31 -15.98 -20.93
C ALA A 7 23.07 -16.44 -19.66
N LYS A 8 23.39 -15.49 -18.78
CA LYS A 8 24.13 -15.71 -17.54
C LYS A 8 23.31 -15.26 -16.35
N ILE A 9 23.54 -15.95 -15.23
CA ILE A 9 23.01 -15.59 -13.92
C ILE A 9 24.08 -15.82 -12.85
N TRP A 10 24.24 -14.90 -11.92
CA TRP A 10 25.17 -15.04 -10.80
C TRP A 10 24.78 -14.14 -9.63
N VAL A 11 25.18 -14.55 -8.43
CA VAL A 11 25.09 -13.75 -7.20
C VAL A 11 26.38 -12.94 -7.07
N ASP A 12 26.25 -11.67 -6.71
CA ASP A 12 27.35 -10.74 -6.49
C ASP A 12 26.98 -9.76 -5.38
N THR A 13 27.89 -8.84 -5.06
CA THR A 13 27.60 -7.71 -4.18
C THR A 13 27.77 -6.37 -4.89
N ILE A 14 27.05 -5.36 -4.40
CA ILE A 14 27.21 -3.98 -4.84
C ILE A 14 27.29 -3.05 -3.62
N ASP A 15 28.23 -2.12 -3.64
CA ASP A 15 28.33 -1.06 -2.65
C ASP A 15 27.53 0.15 -3.11
N LEU A 16 26.51 0.51 -2.36
CA LEU A 16 25.69 1.70 -2.62
C LEU A 16 25.79 2.67 -1.44
N PRO A 17 25.85 3.99 -1.71
CA PRO A 17 25.54 4.97 -0.70
C PRO A 17 24.10 4.76 -0.21
N THR A 18 23.93 4.73 1.11
CA THR A 18 22.66 4.42 1.76
C THR A 18 22.42 5.36 2.91
N TYR A 19 21.22 5.93 2.97
CA TYR A 19 20.67 6.55 4.18
C TYR A 19 19.97 5.45 4.99
N PRO A 20 20.48 5.07 6.17
CA PRO A 20 19.85 4.03 6.97
C PRO A 20 18.49 4.47 7.51
N VAL A 21 17.72 3.48 7.97
CA VAL A 21 16.49 3.71 8.73
C VAL A 21 16.76 3.48 10.21
N GLY A 22 15.97 4.09 11.08
CA GLY A 22 16.04 3.82 12.52
C GLY A 22 15.53 2.43 12.89
N GLU A 23 15.64 2.09 14.17
CA GLU A 23 15.09 0.83 14.70
C GLU A 23 13.56 0.80 14.57
N PRO A 24 12.95 -0.34 14.18
CA PRO A 24 11.50 -0.46 14.15
C PRO A 24 10.87 -0.23 15.53
N ASN A 25 9.61 0.16 15.54
CA ASN A 25 8.86 0.37 16.77
C ASN A 25 8.58 -0.97 17.47
N LYS A 26 8.97 -1.06 18.75
CA LYS A 26 8.71 -2.24 19.60
C LYS A 26 7.24 -2.39 19.96
N ASN A 27 6.47 -1.30 19.93
CA ASN A 27 5.05 -1.31 20.25
C ASN A 27 4.22 -1.76 19.03
N PRO A 28 3.25 -2.67 19.20
CA PRO A 28 2.32 -3.02 18.13
C PRO A 28 1.40 -1.83 17.82
N LEU A 29 1.16 -1.58 16.53
CA LEU A 29 0.30 -0.48 16.08
C LEU A 29 -1.01 -1.01 15.49
N PHE A 30 -2.13 -0.71 16.17
CA PHE A 30 -3.48 -1.12 15.77
C PHE A 30 -4.22 0.00 15.00
N LEU A 31 -3.77 0.27 13.77
CA LEU A 31 -4.22 1.39 12.94
C LEU A 31 -5.51 1.05 12.14
N GLU A 32 -6.60 0.73 12.83
CA GLU A 32 -7.82 0.19 12.20
C GLU A 32 -8.51 1.15 11.21
N LYS A 33 -8.39 2.46 11.44
CA LYS A 33 -9.03 3.52 10.63
C LYS A 33 -8.04 4.26 9.73
N ARG A 34 -6.76 3.85 9.68
CA ARG A 34 -5.80 4.44 8.74
C ARG A 34 -6.27 4.10 7.32
N VAL A 35 -6.41 5.12 6.51
CA VAL A 35 -6.68 4.99 5.08
C VAL A 35 -5.34 5.04 4.37
N TYR A 36 -5.06 4.03 3.54
CA TYR A 36 -3.82 3.88 2.81
C TYR A 36 -4.11 3.46 1.38
N GLN A 37 -3.90 4.39 0.45
CA GLN A 37 -4.18 4.23 -0.98
C GLN A 37 -5.60 3.70 -1.26
N GLY A 38 -6.59 4.24 -0.56
CA GLY A 38 -8.01 3.87 -0.66
C GLY A 38 -8.42 2.59 0.08
N SER A 39 -7.47 1.89 0.71
CA SER A 39 -7.69 0.64 1.46
C SER A 39 -7.30 0.79 2.93
N SER A 40 -7.47 -0.25 3.73
CA SER A 40 -7.03 -0.26 5.13
C SER A 40 -5.50 -0.20 5.24
N GLY A 41 -5.00 0.84 5.91
CA GLY A 41 -3.58 1.01 6.28
C GLY A 41 -3.20 0.28 7.57
N LYS A 42 -3.94 -0.77 7.94
CA LYS A 42 -3.62 -1.63 9.07
C LYS A 42 -2.21 -2.20 8.88
N ILE A 43 -1.35 -2.02 9.88
CA ILE A 43 0.06 -2.48 9.82
C ILE A 43 0.32 -3.74 10.64
N TYR A 44 -0.43 -3.98 11.73
CA TYR A 44 -0.28 -5.22 12.51
C TYR A 44 -0.48 -6.44 11.62
N PRO A 45 0.44 -7.43 11.63
CA PRO A 45 1.47 -7.72 12.64
C PRO A 45 2.90 -7.25 12.32
N LEU A 46 3.09 -6.23 11.50
CA LEU A 46 4.42 -5.73 11.17
C LEU A 46 4.85 -4.64 12.14
N ALA A 47 6.16 -4.58 12.41
CA ALA A 47 6.76 -3.44 13.09
C ALA A 47 6.82 -2.27 12.11
N PHE A 48 6.58 -1.06 12.62
CA PHE A 48 6.60 0.17 11.84
C PHE A 48 7.89 0.93 12.15
N THR A 49 8.60 1.42 11.15
CA THR A 49 9.77 2.29 11.34
C THR A 49 9.39 3.73 11.04
N ASP A 50 9.58 4.60 12.01
CA ASP A 50 9.19 6.02 11.99
C ASP A 50 10.37 7.00 11.97
N GLU A 51 11.59 6.48 11.91
CA GLU A 51 12.82 7.26 11.95
C GLU A 51 13.67 7.01 10.70
N LEU A 52 14.20 8.09 10.14
CA LEU A 52 15.15 8.09 9.03
C LEU A 52 16.47 8.70 9.51
N ILE A 53 17.60 8.16 9.04
CA ILE A 53 18.94 8.61 9.45
C ILE A 53 19.55 9.44 8.32
N ASP A 54 19.95 10.68 8.65
CA ASP A 54 20.52 11.65 7.72
C ASP A 54 21.98 11.39 7.33
N GLU A 55 22.67 10.54 8.09
CA GLU A 55 24.06 10.18 7.80
C GLU A 55 24.12 9.09 6.73
N LYS A 56 24.63 9.46 5.55
CA LYS A 56 24.86 8.54 4.44
C LYS A 56 26.08 7.65 4.72
N VAL A 57 25.91 6.34 4.62
CA VAL A 57 26.97 5.33 4.75
C VAL A 57 27.10 4.52 3.47
N MET A 58 28.27 3.95 3.20
CA MET A 58 28.39 2.93 2.15
C MET A 58 27.92 1.59 2.72
N LYS A 59 26.94 0.98 2.08
CA LYS A 59 26.43 -0.35 2.44
C LYS A 59 26.59 -1.31 1.26
N THR A 60 27.08 -2.50 1.56
CA THR A 60 27.14 -3.62 0.63
C THR A 60 25.80 -4.35 0.61
N TYR A 61 25.26 -4.62 -0.57
CA TYR A 61 24.03 -5.39 -0.79
C TYR A 61 24.31 -6.60 -1.66
N GLU A 62 23.72 -7.74 -1.32
CA GLU A 62 23.64 -8.90 -2.21
C GLU A 62 22.67 -8.64 -3.37
N VAL A 63 23.11 -8.97 -4.59
CA VAL A 63 22.33 -8.82 -5.81
C VAL A 63 22.44 -10.06 -6.69
N VAL A 64 21.40 -10.32 -7.47
CA VAL A 64 21.40 -11.36 -8.51
C VAL A 64 21.37 -10.69 -9.87
N TYR A 65 22.40 -10.91 -10.68
CA TYR A 65 22.47 -10.40 -12.04
C TYR A 65 21.93 -11.42 -13.04
N LEU A 66 21.17 -10.94 -14.02
CA LEU A 66 20.86 -11.66 -15.25
C LEU A 66 21.39 -10.86 -16.44
N GLU A 67 22.05 -11.52 -17.39
CA GLU A 67 22.65 -10.83 -18.53
C GLU A 67 22.63 -11.68 -19.80
N ASN A 68 22.35 -11.04 -20.94
CA ASN A 68 22.57 -11.61 -22.27
C ASN A 68 23.29 -10.60 -23.19
N GLU A 69 23.22 -10.80 -24.51
CA GLU A 69 23.82 -9.88 -25.49
C GLU A 69 23.22 -8.46 -25.43
N TYR A 70 21.92 -8.34 -25.14
CA TYR A 70 21.15 -7.10 -25.28
C TYR A 70 20.90 -6.36 -23.97
N ILE A 71 20.60 -7.07 -22.88
CA ILE A 71 20.16 -6.49 -21.61
C ILE A 71 20.97 -7.02 -20.42
N LYS A 72 21.07 -6.20 -19.39
CA LYS A 72 21.59 -6.56 -18.06
C LYS A 72 20.58 -6.13 -17.00
N VAL A 73 20.22 -7.06 -16.13
CA VAL A 73 19.19 -6.89 -15.09
C VAL A 73 19.82 -7.17 -13.73
N MET A 74 19.49 -6.34 -12.74
CA MET A 74 19.93 -6.51 -11.36
C MET A 74 18.72 -6.65 -10.45
N ILE A 75 18.58 -7.82 -9.83
CA ILE A 75 17.57 -8.11 -8.81
C ILE A 75 18.19 -7.91 -7.42
N MET A 76 17.44 -7.32 -6.49
CA MET A 76 17.93 -7.05 -5.13
C MET A 76 17.10 -7.76 -4.06
N PRO A 77 17.39 -9.04 -3.73
CA PRO A 77 16.65 -9.81 -2.73
C PRO A 77 16.60 -9.17 -1.35
N GLU A 78 17.65 -8.44 -0.94
CA GLU A 78 17.69 -7.72 0.33
C GLU A 78 16.67 -6.58 0.46
N MET A 79 16.08 -6.14 -0.65
CA MET A 79 15.13 -5.03 -0.70
C MET A 79 13.91 -5.41 -1.52
N GLY A 80 13.11 -6.31 -0.94
CA GLY A 80 11.87 -6.78 -1.54
C GLY A 80 12.03 -7.61 -2.81
N GLY A 81 13.25 -7.95 -3.24
CA GLY A 81 13.52 -8.65 -4.51
C GLY A 81 13.03 -7.89 -5.74
N LYS A 82 13.02 -6.55 -5.66
CA LYS A 82 12.71 -5.69 -6.81
C LYS A 82 13.75 -5.84 -7.91
N ILE A 83 13.35 -5.53 -9.15
CA ILE A 83 14.34 -5.22 -10.19
C ILE A 83 14.91 -3.85 -9.82
N TYR A 84 16.16 -3.78 -9.39
CA TYR A 84 16.79 -2.52 -9.00
C TYR A 84 17.28 -1.74 -10.22
N ARG A 85 17.73 -2.45 -11.26
CA ARG A 85 18.22 -1.86 -12.51
C ARG A 85 17.90 -2.77 -13.69
N ALA A 86 17.49 -2.18 -14.81
CA ALA A 86 17.43 -2.88 -16.09
C ALA A 86 18.02 -1.98 -17.19
N TYR A 87 19.06 -2.49 -17.83
CA TYR A 87 19.94 -1.73 -18.71
C TYR A 87 19.98 -2.33 -20.11
N ASP A 88 19.80 -1.50 -21.13
CA ASP A 88 19.95 -1.85 -22.52
C ASP A 88 21.40 -1.58 -22.98
N LYS A 89 22.12 -2.66 -23.25
CA LYS A 89 23.54 -2.65 -23.65
C LYS A 89 23.76 -2.16 -25.07
N THR A 90 22.71 -2.13 -25.89
CA THR A 90 22.83 -1.81 -27.32
C THR A 90 22.87 -0.31 -27.60
N ASN A 91 22.36 0.51 -26.67
CA ASN A 91 22.40 1.98 -26.73
C ASN A 91 22.81 2.66 -25.42
N ASN A 92 23.23 1.89 -24.40
CA ASN A 92 23.62 2.39 -23.08
C ASN A 92 22.52 3.17 -22.35
N TYR A 93 21.32 2.59 -22.30
CA TYR A 93 20.14 3.24 -21.73
C TYR A 93 19.56 2.41 -20.59
N ASP A 94 19.40 3.01 -19.41
CA ASP A 94 18.66 2.43 -18.30
C ASP A 94 17.15 2.59 -18.55
N PHE A 95 16.53 1.58 -19.15
CA PHE A 95 15.10 1.60 -19.46
C PHE A 95 14.22 1.41 -18.22
N VAL A 96 14.83 1.04 -17.09
CA VAL A 96 14.25 1.15 -15.74
C VAL A 96 15.15 2.06 -14.92
N TYR A 97 14.57 3.07 -14.27
CA TYR A 97 15.28 4.10 -13.51
C TYR A 97 16.22 3.49 -12.48
N TYR A 98 17.51 3.81 -12.59
CA TYR A 98 18.57 3.35 -11.70
C TYR A 98 18.94 4.45 -10.69
N ASN A 99 18.52 4.26 -9.44
CA ASN A 99 18.90 5.16 -8.35
C ASN A 99 20.28 4.76 -7.79
N HIS A 100 21.25 5.66 -7.87
CA HIS A 100 22.62 5.44 -7.39
C HIS A 100 22.74 5.57 -5.86
N VAL A 101 21.66 5.92 -5.16
CA VAL A 101 21.59 5.99 -3.69
C VAL A 101 20.36 5.25 -3.17
N VAL A 102 20.52 4.51 -2.07
CA VAL A 102 19.38 3.96 -1.32
C VAL A 102 18.95 5.01 -0.30
N LYS A 103 17.91 5.77 -0.64
CA LYS A 103 17.39 6.87 0.19
C LYS A 103 15.91 6.63 0.53
N PRO A 104 15.61 6.05 1.69
CA PRO A 104 14.24 5.73 2.07
C PRO A 104 13.47 6.97 2.51
N ALA A 105 12.18 6.99 2.20
CA ALA A 105 11.19 7.92 2.72
C ALA A 105 10.07 7.15 3.45
N LEU A 106 9.32 7.84 4.31
CA LEU A 106 8.23 7.25 5.10
C LEU A 106 6.91 7.16 4.29
N VAL A 107 6.96 6.43 3.17
CA VAL A 107 5.83 6.19 2.24
C VAL A 107 5.29 4.76 2.34
N GLY A 108 6.13 3.78 2.64
CA GLY A 108 5.74 2.37 2.71
C GLY A 108 4.74 2.09 3.82
N LEU A 109 3.99 1.00 3.72
CA LEU A 109 3.01 0.61 4.74
C LEU A 109 3.66 0.52 6.13
N ALA A 110 4.85 -0.10 6.19
CA ALA A 110 5.70 -0.28 7.37
C ALA A 110 6.65 0.92 7.64
N GLY A 111 6.52 2.01 6.88
CA GLY A 111 7.32 3.23 6.98
C GLY A 111 8.29 3.34 5.81
N PRO A 112 9.48 2.71 5.83
CA PRO A 112 10.49 2.88 4.80
C PRO A 112 10.06 2.38 3.43
N TRP A 113 10.29 3.20 2.41
CA TRP A 113 10.12 2.87 0.99
C TRP A 113 11.18 3.64 0.17
N VAL A 114 11.61 3.07 -0.96
CA VAL A 114 12.63 3.66 -1.84
C VAL A 114 12.15 3.77 -3.28
N SER A 115 12.55 4.83 -3.96
CA SER A 115 12.25 5.04 -5.38
C SER A 115 13.10 4.15 -6.30
N GLY A 116 12.73 4.16 -7.59
CA GLY A 116 13.49 3.51 -8.66
C GLY A 116 13.20 2.02 -8.84
N GLY A 117 13.76 1.43 -9.90
CA GLY A 117 13.55 0.01 -10.20
C GLY A 117 12.11 -0.34 -10.61
N ILE A 118 11.76 -1.63 -10.47
CA ILE A 118 10.38 -2.13 -10.57
C ILE A 118 9.99 -2.75 -9.23
N GLU A 119 9.10 -2.07 -8.49
CA GLU A 119 8.46 -2.63 -7.28
C GLU A 119 7.29 -3.53 -7.69
N PHE A 120 7.10 -4.66 -7.00
CA PHE A 120 5.95 -5.55 -7.16
C PHE A 120 5.03 -5.41 -5.94
N ASN A 121 3.97 -4.64 -6.09
CA ASN A 121 2.96 -4.40 -5.06
C ASN A 121 2.07 -5.63 -4.91
N TRP A 122 2.35 -6.43 -3.89
CA TRP A 122 1.58 -7.60 -3.47
C TRP A 122 1.74 -7.80 -1.95
N PRO A 123 0.75 -8.37 -1.23
CA PRO A 123 -0.64 -8.60 -1.67
C PRO A 123 -1.47 -7.32 -1.63
N GLN A 124 -0.85 -6.16 -1.45
CA GLN A 124 -1.48 -4.84 -1.42
C GLN A 124 -0.53 -3.75 -1.91
N HIS A 125 -1.03 -2.52 -2.00
CA HIS A 125 -0.25 -1.35 -2.38
C HIS A 125 0.93 -1.13 -1.43
N HIS A 126 2.10 -0.78 -2.01
CA HIS A 126 3.40 -0.70 -1.34
C HIS A 126 3.61 -1.90 -0.42
N ARG A 127 4.08 -2.97 -1.06
CA ARG A 127 4.23 -4.29 -0.44
C ARG A 127 4.83 -4.13 0.98
N PRO A 128 4.24 -4.76 2.01
CA PRO A 128 4.68 -4.50 3.38
C PRO A 128 6.17 -4.80 3.64
N SER A 129 6.75 -5.75 2.91
CA SER A 129 8.15 -6.16 2.93
C SER A 129 9.00 -5.53 1.81
N THR A 130 8.56 -4.43 1.19
CA THR A 130 9.29 -3.76 0.09
C THR A 130 10.71 -3.35 0.45
N PHE A 131 10.99 -3.10 1.74
CA PHE A 131 12.32 -2.75 2.24
C PHE A 131 12.92 -3.84 3.14
N SER A 132 12.43 -5.08 3.01
CA SER A 132 12.90 -6.23 3.79
C SER A 132 13.55 -7.28 2.87
N PRO A 133 14.48 -8.10 3.38
CA PRO A 133 15.05 -9.21 2.63
C PRO A 133 14.03 -10.33 2.39
N ILE A 134 14.07 -10.94 1.20
CA ILE A 134 13.12 -11.97 0.78
C ILE A 134 13.83 -13.23 0.27
N GLU A 135 13.11 -14.35 0.14
CA GLU A 135 13.68 -15.58 -0.38
C GLU A 135 13.92 -15.49 -1.90
N TYR A 136 14.99 -16.12 -2.38
CA TYR A 136 15.22 -16.29 -3.80
C TYR A 136 15.83 -17.65 -4.16
N ALA A 137 15.66 -18.03 -5.43
CA ALA A 137 16.28 -19.21 -6.02
C ALA A 137 16.73 -18.92 -7.46
N ILE A 138 17.74 -19.64 -7.93
CA ILE A 138 18.28 -19.51 -9.28
C ILE A 138 17.99 -20.81 -10.04
N GLU A 139 17.55 -20.68 -11.28
CA GLU A 139 17.21 -21.79 -12.17
C GLU A 139 17.86 -21.60 -13.54
N GLU A 140 18.37 -22.70 -14.09
CA GLU A 140 18.85 -22.78 -15.47
C GLU A 140 17.88 -23.64 -16.28
N ASN A 141 17.26 -23.05 -17.30
CA ASN A 141 16.23 -23.71 -18.09
C ASN A 141 16.82 -24.53 -19.24
N GLU A 142 16.09 -25.54 -19.71
CA GLU A 142 16.51 -26.42 -20.82
C GLU A 142 16.76 -25.66 -22.14
N ASP A 143 16.09 -24.53 -22.36
CA ASP A 143 16.27 -23.68 -23.54
C ASP A 143 17.49 -22.74 -23.47
N GLY A 144 18.23 -22.78 -22.35
CA GLY A 144 19.40 -21.96 -22.07
C GLY A 144 19.08 -20.60 -21.45
N SER A 145 17.80 -20.25 -21.24
CA SER A 145 17.43 -19.07 -20.46
C SER A 145 17.74 -19.25 -18.97
N LYS A 146 17.86 -18.14 -18.24
CA LYS A 146 18.13 -18.14 -16.80
C LYS A 146 16.99 -17.46 -16.06
N THR A 147 16.59 -18.01 -14.92
CA THR A 147 15.52 -17.46 -14.08
C THR A 147 16.02 -17.18 -12.66
N CYS A 148 15.72 -15.99 -12.15
CA CYS A 148 15.79 -15.68 -10.72
C CYS A 148 14.37 -15.65 -10.16
N TRP A 149 14.04 -16.59 -9.28
CA TRP A 149 12.79 -16.60 -8.52
C TRP A 149 12.96 -15.81 -7.25
N VAL A 150 11.99 -14.96 -6.93
CA VAL A 150 11.86 -14.34 -5.61
C VAL A 150 10.50 -14.66 -5.01
N SER A 151 10.43 -14.81 -3.70
CA SER A 151 9.21 -15.25 -3.00
C SER A 151 9.11 -14.68 -1.59
N GLU A 152 7.88 -14.66 -1.09
CA GLU A 152 7.60 -14.61 0.35
C GLU A 152 6.29 -15.34 0.69
N ILE A 153 6.13 -15.72 1.96
CA ILE A 153 4.82 -15.89 2.57
C ILE A 153 4.49 -14.59 3.30
N ASP A 154 3.47 -13.87 2.84
CA ASP A 154 3.07 -12.60 3.46
C ASP A 154 2.63 -12.83 4.92
N ARG A 155 3.27 -12.10 5.82
CA ARG A 155 3.01 -12.18 7.25
C ARG A 155 1.60 -11.70 7.62
N MET A 156 0.96 -10.82 6.85
CA MET A 156 -0.36 -10.29 7.19
C MET A 156 -1.47 -11.32 7.01
N TYR A 157 -1.50 -12.00 5.86
CA TYR A 157 -2.60 -12.87 5.45
C TYR A 157 -2.21 -14.33 5.25
N GLY A 158 -0.91 -14.68 5.27
CA GLY A 158 -0.42 -16.05 5.07
C GLY A 158 -0.49 -16.54 3.63
N THR A 159 -0.71 -15.63 2.66
CA THR A 159 -0.67 -15.93 1.22
C THR A 159 0.78 -15.92 0.72
N LYS A 160 1.11 -16.76 -0.26
CA LYS A 160 2.43 -16.78 -0.89
C LYS A 160 2.39 -16.06 -2.24
N GLY A 161 3.36 -15.18 -2.48
CA GLY A 161 3.57 -14.51 -3.77
C GLY A 161 4.97 -14.76 -4.29
N MET A 162 5.08 -15.03 -5.59
CA MET A 162 6.33 -15.31 -6.28
C MET A 162 6.44 -14.56 -7.60
N ALA A 163 7.65 -14.12 -7.93
CA ALA A 163 8.01 -13.56 -9.22
C ALA A 163 9.27 -14.25 -9.77
N GLY A 164 9.17 -14.86 -10.96
CA GLY A 164 10.29 -15.43 -11.70
C GLY A 164 10.74 -14.47 -12.80
N PHE A 165 11.97 -13.97 -12.71
CA PHE A 165 12.59 -13.08 -13.71
C PHE A 165 13.43 -13.90 -14.67
N THR A 166 12.98 -14.04 -15.91
CA THR A 166 13.67 -14.84 -16.93
C THR A 166 14.30 -13.95 -18.00
N VAL A 167 15.58 -14.19 -18.27
CA VAL A 167 16.31 -13.62 -19.42
C VAL A 167 16.68 -14.75 -20.38
N TYR A 168 16.22 -14.63 -21.62
CA TYR A 168 16.53 -15.55 -22.71
C TYR A 168 17.85 -15.16 -23.38
N LYS A 169 18.55 -16.08 -24.02
CA LYS A 169 19.83 -15.78 -24.68
C LYS A 169 19.70 -14.79 -25.86
N ASP A 170 18.58 -14.83 -26.58
CA ASP A 170 18.37 -14.19 -27.88
C ASP A 170 17.26 -13.13 -27.89
N LYS A 171 16.75 -12.72 -26.72
CA LYS A 171 15.64 -11.77 -26.57
C LYS A 171 16.04 -10.53 -25.77
N ALA A 172 15.65 -9.35 -26.25
CA ALA A 172 15.85 -8.07 -25.57
C ALA A 172 14.63 -7.71 -24.69
N TYR A 173 14.24 -8.60 -23.77
CA TYR A 173 13.20 -8.35 -22.78
C TYR A 173 13.40 -9.19 -21.52
N ILE A 174 12.73 -8.78 -20.45
CA ILE A 174 12.58 -9.53 -19.21
C ILE A 174 11.20 -10.19 -19.24
N GLU A 175 11.13 -11.52 -19.13
CA GLU A 175 9.86 -12.20 -18.82
C GLU A 175 9.70 -12.25 -17.29
N VAL A 176 8.54 -11.85 -16.79
CA VAL A 176 8.15 -11.95 -15.38
C VAL A 176 7.01 -12.95 -15.27
N ARG A 177 7.24 -14.06 -14.55
CA ARG A 177 6.20 -15.04 -14.20
C ARG A 177 5.73 -14.78 -12.79
N GLY A 178 4.48 -14.35 -12.63
CA GLY A 178 3.85 -14.23 -11.33
C GLY A 178 3.14 -15.52 -10.94
N GLN A 179 3.27 -15.94 -9.68
CA GLN A 179 2.54 -17.07 -9.09
C GLN A 179 2.06 -16.69 -7.69
N LEU A 180 0.74 -16.74 -7.51
CA LEU A 180 0.04 -16.29 -6.31
C LEU A 180 -0.72 -17.45 -5.73
N TYR A 181 -0.48 -17.80 -4.48
CA TYR A 181 -1.04 -18.99 -3.85
C TYR A 181 -1.65 -18.70 -2.47
N ASN A 182 -2.92 -19.04 -2.30
CA ASN A 182 -3.57 -18.96 -1.00
C ASN A 182 -3.33 -20.22 -0.18
N ARG A 183 -2.30 -20.20 0.68
CA ARG A 183 -1.98 -21.31 1.59
C ARG A 183 -3.03 -21.53 2.69
N THR A 184 -3.90 -20.55 2.93
CA THR A 184 -4.81 -20.56 4.08
C THR A 184 -6.06 -21.41 3.84
N GLU A 185 -6.85 -21.60 4.90
CA GLU A 185 -8.08 -22.39 4.89
C GLU A 185 -9.32 -21.58 4.48
N VAL A 186 -9.18 -20.26 4.27
CA VAL A 186 -10.29 -19.35 3.93
C VAL A 186 -9.92 -18.48 2.73
N PRO A 187 -10.89 -17.94 1.97
CA PRO A 187 -10.60 -17.01 0.88
C PRO A 187 -9.73 -15.84 1.37
N GLN A 188 -8.79 -15.37 0.56
CA GLN A 188 -8.03 -14.15 0.82
C GLN A 188 -8.24 -13.18 -0.33
N THR A 189 -7.95 -11.91 -0.09
CA THR A 189 -7.97 -10.90 -1.16
C THR A 189 -6.55 -10.48 -1.46
N PHE A 190 -6.29 -10.06 -2.69
CA PHE A 190 -5.00 -9.55 -3.09
C PHE A 190 -5.12 -8.44 -4.11
N LEU A 191 -4.04 -7.70 -4.26
CA LEU A 191 -3.79 -6.79 -5.36
C LEU A 191 -2.38 -7.06 -5.89
N TRP A 192 -2.22 -6.99 -7.22
CA TRP A 192 -0.93 -7.07 -7.88
C TRP A 192 -0.76 -5.89 -8.83
N TRP A 193 0.31 -5.11 -8.62
CA TRP A 193 0.79 -4.13 -9.57
C TRP A 193 2.32 -4.20 -9.69
N ALA A 194 2.83 -4.17 -10.91
CA ALA A 194 4.26 -3.95 -11.17
C ALA A 194 4.48 -2.47 -11.49
N ASN A 195 5.40 -1.82 -10.79
CA ASN A 195 5.57 -0.36 -10.77
C ASN A 195 6.96 0.02 -11.29
N PRO A 196 7.20 -0.03 -12.62
CA PRO A 196 8.44 0.42 -13.19
C PRO A 196 8.57 1.94 -13.06
N ALA A 197 9.61 2.37 -12.36
CA ALA A 197 10.08 3.74 -12.39
C ALA A 197 10.86 4.01 -13.68
N VAL A 198 10.59 5.15 -14.32
CA VAL A 198 11.21 5.58 -15.57
C VAL A 198 11.70 7.00 -15.42
N GLU A 199 12.95 7.26 -15.78
CA GLU A 199 13.52 8.61 -15.79
C GLU A 199 12.72 9.52 -16.74
N VAL A 200 12.51 10.77 -16.33
CA VAL A 200 11.74 11.74 -17.13
C VAL A 200 12.41 13.09 -17.24
N ASN A 201 12.13 13.77 -18.34
CA ASN A 201 12.55 15.15 -18.60
C ASN A 201 11.53 15.85 -19.52
N ASP A 202 11.88 17.04 -20.02
CA ASP A 202 11.00 17.84 -20.89
C ASP A 202 10.64 17.17 -22.23
N TYR A 203 11.39 16.15 -22.63
CA TYR A 203 11.22 15.38 -23.86
C TYR A 203 10.55 14.03 -23.62
N THR A 204 10.14 13.70 -22.40
CA THR A 204 9.53 12.41 -22.08
C THR A 204 8.00 12.43 -22.24
N LYS A 205 7.47 11.36 -22.84
CA LYS A 205 6.03 11.11 -23.00
C LYS A 205 5.68 9.70 -22.55
N SER A 206 4.59 9.55 -21.82
CA SER A 206 3.99 8.25 -21.54
C SER A 206 3.17 7.77 -22.73
N ILE A 207 3.37 6.52 -23.11
CA ILE A 207 2.82 5.89 -24.29
C ILE A 207 1.71 4.94 -23.85
N PHE A 208 0.48 5.42 -23.93
CA PHE A 208 -0.72 4.59 -23.77
C PHE A 208 -1.18 4.11 -25.16
N PRO A 209 -1.88 2.97 -25.23
CA PRO A 209 -2.48 2.51 -26.46
C PRO A 209 -3.38 3.54 -27.14
N PRO A 210 -3.47 3.53 -28.50
CA PRO A 210 -4.24 4.52 -29.24
C PRO A 210 -5.75 4.55 -28.94
N ASP A 211 -6.31 3.50 -28.36
CA ASP A 211 -7.72 3.38 -27.99
C ASP A 211 -8.05 3.94 -26.60
N VAL A 212 -7.05 4.37 -25.82
CA VAL A 212 -7.27 5.01 -24.52
C VAL A 212 -7.74 6.46 -24.73
N HIS A 213 -9.03 6.71 -24.54
CA HIS A 213 -9.63 8.05 -24.69
C HIS A 213 -9.96 8.74 -23.35
N ALA A 214 -9.89 8.01 -22.24
CA ALA A 214 -10.19 8.51 -20.90
C ALA A 214 -9.31 7.86 -19.84
N VAL A 215 -9.05 8.61 -18.77
CA VAL A 215 -8.30 8.16 -17.60
C VAL A 215 -9.04 8.48 -16.31
N PHE A 216 -8.86 7.63 -15.31
CA PHE A 216 -9.38 7.77 -13.97
C PHE A 216 -8.30 8.07 -12.95
N ASP A 217 -8.73 8.59 -11.80
CA ASP A 217 -7.93 8.61 -10.58
C ASP A 217 -8.11 7.33 -9.73
N HIS A 218 -7.51 7.33 -8.54
CA HIS A 218 -7.67 6.26 -7.54
C HIS A 218 -9.14 6.09 -7.14
N GLY A 219 -9.64 4.86 -7.18
CA GLY A 219 -11.02 4.52 -6.84
C GLY A 219 -12.05 5.00 -7.86
N LYS A 220 -11.61 5.44 -9.06
CA LYS A 220 -12.47 5.93 -10.14
C LYS A 220 -13.35 7.13 -9.70
N ARG A 221 -12.83 8.01 -8.83
CA ARG A 221 -13.56 9.14 -8.22
C ARG A 221 -13.72 10.32 -9.17
N ASP A 222 -12.76 10.48 -10.07
CA ASP A 222 -12.74 11.54 -11.07
C ASP A 222 -12.25 11.00 -12.42
N VAL A 223 -12.66 11.65 -13.51
CA VAL A 223 -12.41 11.22 -14.88
C VAL A 223 -11.91 12.38 -15.73
N SER A 224 -10.91 12.13 -16.56
CA SER A 224 -10.41 13.09 -17.54
C SER A 224 -10.31 12.47 -18.92
N ARG A 225 -10.37 13.31 -19.95
CA ARG A 225 -10.07 12.92 -21.34
C ARG A 225 -8.57 12.70 -21.49
N PHE A 226 -8.20 11.74 -22.32
CA PHE A 226 -6.80 11.41 -22.60
C PHE A 226 -6.56 11.35 -24.12
N PRO A 227 -5.38 11.76 -24.63
CA PRO A 227 -4.26 12.39 -23.91
C PRO A 227 -4.47 13.89 -23.62
N ILE A 228 -5.46 14.53 -24.26
CA ILE A 228 -5.76 15.95 -24.06
C ILE A 228 -6.82 16.09 -22.98
N ALA A 229 -6.41 16.52 -21.79
CA ALA A 229 -7.30 16.84 -20.68
C ALA A 229 -8.00 18.19 -20.92
N THR A 230 -9.26 18.28 -20.48
CA THR A 230 -10.08 19.49 -20.52
C THR A 230 -10.88 19.60 -19.22
N GLY A 231 -11.09 20.80 -18.70
CA GLY A 231 -11.80 21.01 -17.43
C GLY A 231 -10.88 20.81 -16.23
N VAL A 232 -11.46 20.51 -15.06
CA VAL A 232 -10.71 20.34 -13.82
C VAL A 232 -10.48 18.85 -13.55
N TYR A 233 -9.23 18.49 -13.25
CA TYR A 233 -8.85 17.14 -12.80
C TYR A 233 -7.79 17.28 -11.71
N TYR A 234 -7.94 16.56 -10.59
CA TYR A 234 -7.06 16.71 -9.42
C TYR A 234 -6.91 18.17 -8.93
N LYS A 235 -8.01 18.95 -9.01
CA LYS A 235 -8.05 20.38 -8.65
C LYS A 235 -7.14 21.28 -9.51
N MET A 236 -6.60 20.77 -10.61
CA MET A 236 -5.88 21.56 -11.61
C MET A 236 -6.78 21.85 -12.80
N ASP A 237 -6.72 23.09 -13.27
CA ASP A 237 -7.47 23.52 -14.44
C ASP A 237 -6.70 23.20 -15.74
N TYR A 238 -7.26 22.29 -16.53
CA TYR A 238 -6.78 21.90 -17.86
C TYR A 238 -7.71 22.40 -18.98
N SER A 239 -8.57 23.38 -18.71
CA SER A 239 -9.57 23.88 -19.68
C SER A 239 -9.00 24.36 -21.02
N GLU A 240 -7.74 24.78 -21.05
CA GLU A 240 -7.02 25.17 -22.28
C GLU A 240 -6.69 24.00 -23.22
N GLY A 241 -6.92 22.75 -22.79
CA GLY A 241 -6.55 21.56 -23.56
C GLY A 241 -5.08 21.22 -23.40
N VAL A 242 -4.75 20.43 -22.37
CA VAL A 242 -3.37 20.11 -22.03
C VAL A 242 -3.07 18.65 -22.32
N ASP A 243 -1.97 18.38 -23.02
CA ASP A 243 -1.47 17.03 -23.24
C ASP A 243 -0.85 16.48 -21.95
N ILE A 244 -1.65 15.72 -21.19
CA ILE A 244 -1.26 15.13 -19.90
C ILE A 244 -0.45 13.84 -20.05
N SER A 245 -0.14 13.42 -21.29
CA SER A 245 0.83 12.35 -21.53
C SER A 245 2.29 12.84 -21.49
N ARG A 246 2.53 14.15 -21.48
CA ARG A 246 3.88 14.75 -21.46
C ARG A 246 4.26 15.20 -20.05
N TYR A 247 5.38 14.70 -19.53
CA TYR A 247 5.83 14.98 -18.16
C TYR A 247 5.92 16.49 -17.85
N LYS A 248 6.48 17.28 -18.76
CA LYS A 248 6.62 18.74 -18.57
C LYS A 248 5.33 19.50 -18.27
N ASN A 249 4.17 18.94 -18.65
CA ASN A 249 2.87 19.56 -18.46
C ASN A 249 2.24 19.22 -17.09
N LEU A 250 2.84 18.32 -16.32
CA LEU A 250 2.27 17.74 -15.10
C LEU A 250 2.84 18.42 -13.86
N GLN A 251 2.20 19.48 -13.38
CA GLN A 251 2.75 20.34 -12.31
C GLN A 251 2.52 19.83 -10.88
N VAL A 252 1.63 18.86 -10.69
CA VAL A 252 1.21 18.37 -9.36
C VAL A 252 1.26 16.85 -9.30
N PRO A 253 1.28 16.26 -8.09
CA PRO A 253 1.17 14.82 -7.93
C PRO A 253 -0.15 14.32 -8.50
N THR A 254 -0.12 13.34 -9.40
CA THR A 254 -1.35 12.86 -10.08
C THR A 254 -1.21 11.42 -10.56
N SER A 255 -2.33 10.71 -10.57
CA SER A 255 -2.49 9.41 -11.22
C SER A 255 -3.39 9.48 -12.44
N TYR A 256 -3.04 8.69 -13.46
CA TYR A 256 -3.79 8.51 -14.68
C TYR A 256 -3.92 7.02 -14.99
N MET A 257 -5.04 6.40 -14.64
CA MET A 257 -5.35 5.00 -14.94
C MET A 257 -6.18 4.93 -16.22
N ALA A 258 -5.79 4.12 -17.20
CA ALA A 258 -6.58 3.92 -18.41
C ALA A 258 -7.99 3.41 -18.05
N TYR A 259 -9.03 3.98 -18.66
CA TYR A 259 -10.39 3.46 -18.53
C TYR A 259 -10.52 2.06 -19.12
N HIS A 260 -10.02 1.89 -20.34
CA HIS A 260 -10.12 0.66 -21.10
C HIS A 260 -9.10 0.66 -22.25
N SER A 261 -8.64 -0.53 -22.66
CA SER A 261 -7.79 -0.73 -23.83
C SER A 261 -7.82 -2.20 -24.23
N ASP A 262 -8.01 -2.48 -25.52
CA ASP A 262 -7.92 -3.82 -26.13
C ASP A 262 -6.48 -4.19 -26.54
N TYR A 263 -5.53 -3.26 -26.36
CA TYR A 263 -4.11 -3.50 -26.59
C TYR A 263 -3.38 -4.05 -25.36
N ASN A 264 -2.30 -4.78 -25.65
CA ASN A 264 -1.49 -5.51 -24.67
C ASN A 264 -0.32 -4.70 -24.08
N PHE A 265 -0.19 -3.39 -24.37
CA PHE A 265 1.02 -2.62 -24.02
C PHE A 265 0.75 -1.30 -23.30
N VAL A 266 1.75 -0.80 -22.59
CA VAL A 266 1.89 0.59 -22.10
C VAL A 266 3.37 0.89 -21.94
N GLY A 267 3.80 2.13 -22.09
CA GLY A 267 5.22 2.46 -22.03
C GLY A 267 5.54 3.92 -21.79
N GLY A 268 6.81 4.24 -21.92
CA GLY A 268 7.36 5.59 -21.89
C GLY A 268 8.38 5.78 -23.00
N TYR A 269 8.53 6.99 -23.50
CA TYR A 269 9.51 7.34 -24.52
C TYR A 269 10.18 8.67 -24.22
N ASP A 270 11.50 8.72 -24.31
CA ASP A 270 12.27 9.94 -24.31
C ASP A 270 12.70 10.29 -25.74
N PHE A 271 12.12 11.37 -26.26
CA PHE A 271 12.40 11.85 -27.62
C PHE A 271 13.81 12.45 -27.79
N SER A 272 14.53 12.77 -26.70
CA SER A 272 15.88 13.33 -26.78
C SER A 272 16.96 12.27 -27.00
N VAL A 273 16.74 11.06 -26.47
CA VAL A 273 17.64 9.90 -26.63
C VAL A 273 17.06 8.81 -27.54
N GLU A 274 15.84 9.04 -28.05
CA GLU A 274 15.10 8.14 -28.94
C GLU A 274 14.92 6.72 -28.37
N ALA A 275 14.72 6.58 -27.06
CA ALA A 275 14.62 5.30 -26.36
C ALA A 275 13.54 5.31 -25.27
N GLY A 276 13.11 4.13 -24.85
CA GLY A 276 12.11 3.99 -23.80
C GLY A 276 11.89 2.55 -23.34
N ILE A 277 10.84 2.36 -22.57
CA ILE A 277 10.39 1.07 -22.02
C ILE A 277 8.96 0.76 -22.46
N LEU A 278 8.68 -0.50 -22.76
CA LEU A 278 7.34 -1.04 -22.89
C LEU A 278 7.11 -2.15 -21.87
N HIS A 279 5.94 -2.13 -21.27
CA HIS A 279 5.31 -3.30 -20.67
C HIS A 279 4.41 -3.97 -21.72
N ILE A 280 4.42 -5.31 -21.74
CA ILE A 280 3.50 -6.11 -22.56
C ILE A 280 2.91 -7.25 -21.73
N ALA A 281 1.58 -7.42 -21.75
CA ALA A 281 0.86 -8.55 -21.16
C ALA A 281 -0.52 -8.72 -21.80
N ASP A 282 -1.11 -9.92 -21.69
CA ASP A 282 -2.50 -10.17 -22.14
C ASP A 282 -3.47 -9.28 -21.36
N HIS A 283 -4.17 -8.36 -22.06
CA HIS A 283 -5.11 -7.42 -21.45
C HIS A 283 -6.30 -8.07 -20.73
N HIS A 284 -6.61 -9.35 -21.01
CA HIS A 284 -7.64 -10.09 -20.25
C HIS A 284 -7.18 -10.42 -18.83
N ILE A 285 -5.87 -10.51 -18.60
CA ILE A 285 -5.26 -10.78 -17.29
C ILE A 285 -4.66 -9.50 -16.71
N SER A 286 -4.07 -8.63 -17.55
CA SER A 286 -3.43 -7.37 -17.17
C SER A 286 -4.14 -6.15 -17.78
N PRO A 287 -5.39 -5.86 -17.38
CA PRO A 287 -6.12 -4.72 -17.93
C PRO A 287 -5.58 -3.38 -17.42
N GLY A 288 -5.07 -3.31 -16.19
CA GLY A 288 -4.61 -2.09 -15.55
C GLY A 288 -3.37 -1.49 -16.20
N LYS A 289 -3.49 -0.24 -16.66
CA LYS A 289 -2.41 0.59 -17.21
C LYS A 289 -2.46 1.95 -16.52
N LYS A 290 -1.41 2.32 -15.79
CA LYS A 290 -1.40 3.52 -14.96
C LYS A 290 -0.11 4.29 -15.14
N GLN A 291 -0.22 5.61 -15.13
CA GLN A 291 0.89 6.52 -14.90
C GLN A 291 0.71 7.21 -13.55
N TRP A 292 1.76 7.31 -12.75
CA TRP A 292 1.81 8.18 -11.58
C TRP A 292 3.07 9.04 -11.60
N THR A 293 2.97 10.25 -11.07
CA THR A 293 4.08 11.20 -10.96
C THR A 293 3.90 12.09 -9.74
N TRP A 294 5.01 12.54 -9.14
CA TRP A 294 5.04 13.64 -8.19
C TRP A 294 4.75 15.02 -8.83
N GLY A 295 4.79 15.09 -10.16
CA GLY A 295 4.74 16.32 -10.94
C GLY A 295 6.11 17.01 -11.03
N ASN A 296 6.23 17.99 -11.91
CA ASN A 296 7.47 18.76 -12.13
C ASN A 296 7.48 20.13 -11.44
N GLY A 297 6.43 20.47 -10.68
CA GLY A 297 6.37 21.65 -9.84
C GLY A 297 7.25 21.54 -8.58
N ASP A 298 7.34 22.60 -7.80
CA ASP A 298 8.21 22.69 -6.60
C ASP A 298 7.93 21.56 -5.58
N PHE A 299 6.65 21.20 -5.38
CA PHE A 299 6.26 20.05 -4.55
C PHE A 299 6.90 18.74 -5.04
N GLY A 300 6.83 18.45 -6.35
CA GLY A 300 7.38 17.20 -6.89
C GLY A 300 8.90 17.16 -6.84
N GLN A 301 9.55 18.29 -7.16
CA GLN A 301 11.00 18.43 -7.04
C GLN A 301 11.50 18.27 -5.59
N ALA A 302 10.68 18.62 -4.59
CA ALA A 302 11.02 18.36 -3.20
C ALA A 302 11.00 16.85 -2.87
N TRP A 303 10.01 16.12 -3.37
CA TRP A 303 9.97 14.66 -3.24
C TRP A 303 11.13 13.97 -3.95
N ASP A 304 11.54 14.43 -5.14
CA ASP A 304 12.72 13.91 -5.82
C ASP A 304 13.97 14.04 -4.92
N ARG A 305 14.17 15.19 -4.28
CA ARG A 305 15.28 15.41 -3.32
C ARG A 305 15.20 14.53 -2.07
N ASN A 306 14.01 14.10 -1.66
CA ASN A 306 13.85 13.17 -0.54
C ASN A 306 14.15 11.72 -0.93
N LEU A 307 14.10 11.38 -2.22
CA LEU A 307 14.20 10.00 -2.73
C LEU A 307 15.51 9.70 -3.49
N THR A 308 16.23 10.73 -3.95
CA THR A 308 17.57 10.61 -4.50
C THR A 308 18.42 11.83 -4.12
N ASP A 309 19.72 11.75 -4.39
CA ASP A 309 20.65 12.87 -4.24
C ASP A 309 20.88 13.59 -5.58
N GLU A 310 21.03 12.83 -6.69
CA GLU A 310 21.53 13.38 -7.97
C GLU A 310 20.81 12.84 -9.23
N ASP A 311 20.02 11.76 -9.16
CA ASP A 311 19.50 11.07 -10.35
C ASP A 311 18.28 11.74 -11.01
N GLY A 312 17.63 12.69 -10.32
CA GLY A 312 16.56 13.50 -10.88
C GLY A 312 15.15 12.87 -10.80
N PRO A 313 14.19 13.38 -11.59
CA PRO A 313 12.79 12.99 -11.51
C PRO A 313 12.49 11.68 -12.26
N TYR A 314 11.42 11.02 -11.82
CA TYR A 314 10.89 9.82 -12.47
C TYR A 314 9.36 9.84 -12.52
N ILE A 315 8.78 8.97 -13.35
CA ILE A 315 7.37 8.57 -13.28
C ILE A 315 7.26 7.06 -13.05
N GLU A 316 6.11 6.61 -12.57
CA GLU A 316 5.80 5.19 -12.48
C GLU A 316 4.80 4.79 -13.55
N LEU A 317 5.15 3.81 -14.39
CA LEU A 317 4.27 3.23 -15.41
C LEU A 317 3.69 1.90 -14.93
N MET A 318 2.78 1.97 -13.96
CA MET A 318 2.29 0.82 -13.22
C MET A 318 1.33 -0.05 -14.04
N THR A 319 1.41 -1.37 -13.85
CA THR A 319 0.61 -2.36 -14.60
C THR A 319 -0.06 -3.35 -13.66
N GLY A 320 -1.39 -3.47 -13.75
CA GLY A 320 -2.22 -4.25 -12.84
C GLY A 320 -2.55 -5.64 -13.37
N ILE A 321 -2.73 -6.63 -12.48
CA ILE A 321 -3.11 -8.02 -12.83
C ILE A 321 -4.38 -8.43 -12.10
N TYR A 322 -5.42 -8.80 -12.84
CA TYR A 322 -6.81 -8.97 -12.37
C TYR A 322 -7.41 -7.70 -11.73
N THR A 323 -6.95 -6.52 -12.18
CA THR A 323 -7.37 -5.20 -11.69
C THR A 323 -7.11 -4.15 -12.77
N ASP A 324 -8.03 -3.18 -12.92
CA ASP A 324 -7.90 -2.04 -13.83
C ASP A 324 -7.66 -0.70 -13.10
N ASN A 325 -7.97 -0.59 -11.80
CA ASN A 325 -7.75 0.61 -10.97
C ASN A 325 -7.20 0.26 -9.56
N GLN A 326 -6.90 1.28 -8.76
CA GLN A 326 -6.39 1.15 -7.40
C GLN A 326 -7.24 1.96 -6.41
N PRO A 327 -7.64 1.37 -5.27
CA PRO A 327 -7.50 -0.04 -4.93
C PRO A 327 -8.59 -0.87 -5.63
N ASP A 328 -8.21 -1.89 -6.41
CA ASP A 328 -9.12 -2.97 -6.79
C ASP A 328 -8.49 -4.31 -6.38
N PHE A 329 -9.07 -4.95 -5.37
CA PHE A 329 -8.61 -6.25 -4.89
C PHE A 329 -9.41 -7.38 -5.55
N THR A 330 -8.77 -8.53 -5.73
CA THR A 330 -9.38 -9.76 -6.27
C THR A 330 -9.33 -10.89 -5.25
N TRP A 331 -10.33 -11.78 -5.28
CA TRP A 331 -10.39 -12.95 -4.43
C TRP A 331 -9.43 -14.06 -4.90
N LEU A 332 -8.88 -14.79 -3.93
CA LEU A 332 -8.11 -16.02 -4.10
C LEU A 332 -8.67 -17.07 -3.13
N ALA A 333 -9.33 -18.09 -3.67
CA ALA A 333 -9.99 -19.15 -2.90
C ALA A 333 -8.97 -19.99 -2.10
N PRO A 334 -9.39 -20.74 -1.06
CA PRO A 334 -8.48 -21.60 -0.31
C PRO A 334 -7.74 -22.57 -1.24
N LYS A 335 -6.40 -22.61 -1.14
CA LYS A 335 -5.52 -23.44 -1.98
C LYS A 335 -5.52 -23.09 -3.48
N GLU A 336 -6.17 -22.01 -3.90
CA GLU A 336 -6.13 -21.56 -5.29
C GLU A 336 -4.75 -21.01 -5.64
N GLU A 337 -4.31 -21.32 -6.86
CA GLU A 337 -3.17 -20.71 -7.52
C GLU A 337 -3.66 -19.84 -8.69
N LYS A 338 -3.09 -18.63 -8.81
CA LYS A 338 -3.17 -17.81 -10.03
C LYS A 338 -1.78 -17.57 -10.58
N THR A 339 -1.59 -17.81 -11.87
CA THR A 339 -0.35 -17.51 -12.59
C THR A 339 -0.59 -16.54 -13.74
N PHE A 340 0.45 -15.80 -14.12
CA PHE A 340 0.40 -14.85 -15.22
C PHE A 340 1.81 -14.53 -15.72
N LYS A 341 1.88 -13.88 -16.89
CA LYS A 341 3.12 -13.40 -17.49
C LYS A 341 3.05 -11.92 -17.80
N GLN A 342 4.13 -11.21 -17.55
CA GLN A 342 4.35 -9.83 -17.96
C GLN A 342 5.74 -9.72 -18.59
N TYR A 343 5.90 -8.77 -19.51
CA TYR A 343 7.18 -8.53 -20.18
C TYR A 343 7.57 -7.07 -20.03
N PHE A 344 8.83 -6.81 -19.70
CA PHE A 344 9.40 -5.46 -19.71
C PHE A 344 10.55 -5.42 -20.71
N MET A 345 10.51 -4.47 -21.65
CA MET A 345 11.47 -4.42 -22.73
C MET A 345 11.87 -2.99 -23.11
N PRO A 346 13.15 -2.75 -23.41
CA PRO A 346 13.55 -1.52 -24.05
C PRO A 346 13.09 -1.50 -25.50
N TYR A 347 12.86 -0.31 -26.01
CA TYR A 347 12.69 -0.07 -27.45
C TYR A 347 13.33 1.26 -27.82
N LYS A 348 13.62 1.44 -29.12
CA LYS A 348 14.31 2.63 -29.61
C LYS A 348 13.83 3.03 -30.99
N LYS A 349 13.99 4.31 -31.31
CA LYS A 349 13.63 5.00 -32.56
C LYS A 349 12.15 4.98 -32.98
N VAL A 350 11.34 4.03 -32.52
CA VAL A 350 9.93 3.87 -32.96
C VAL A 350 9.05 5.09 -32.65
N GLY A 351 9.36 5.88 -31.61
CA GLY A 351 8.54 7.00 -31.20
C GLY A 351 7.24 6.56 -30.53
N GLU A 352 6.11 7.18 -30.89
CA GLU A 352 4.81 6.93 -30.27
C GLU A 352 4.21 5.58 -30.70
N VAL A 353 4.49 4.52 -29.96
CA VAL A 353 4.04 3.16 -30.29
C VAL A 353 2.53 3.10 -30.52
N LYS A 354 2.13 2.49 -31.64
CA LYS A 354 0.72 2.29 -32.02
C LYS A 354 0.23 0.87 -31.77
N ASN A 355 1.11 -0.12 -31.92
CA ASN A 355 0.88 -1.48 -31.46
C ASN A 355 2.21 -2.14 -31.02
N ALA A 356 2.14 -3.10 -30.11
CA ALA A 356 3.30 -3.90 -29.70
C ALA A 356 2.89 -5.34 -29.34
N THR A 357 3.75 -6.27 -29.70
CA THR A 357 3.76 -7.66 -29.24
C THR A 357 5.10 -7.95 -28.58
N ILE A 358 5.26 -9.12 -27.94
CA ILE A 358 6.55 -9.53 -27.36
C ILE A 358 7.67 -9.64 -28.40
N ASP A 359 7.33 -9.71 -29.69
CA ASP A 359 8.30 -9.88 -30.77
C ASP A 359 8.58 -8.59 -31.56
N ALA A 360 7.62 -7.67 -31.67
CA ALA A 360 7.71 -6.48 -32.51
C ALA A 360 6.96 -5.26 -31.96
N VAL A 361 7.45 -4.07 -32.30
CA VAL A 361 6.88 -2.76 -31.96
C VAL A 361 6.68 -1.96 -33.25
N LEU A 362 5.50 -1.36 -33.40
CA LEU A 362 5.10 -0.69 -34.63
C LEU A 362 4.57 0.73 -34.35
N ASN A 363 5.02 1.69 -35.17
CA ASN A 363 4.39 3.00 -35.31
C ASN A 363 4.01 3.22 -36.77
N LEU A 364 2.84 3.83 -36.96
CA LEU A 364 2.35 4.37 -38.23
C LEU A 364 1.84 5.78 -37.96
N GLU A 365 2.37 6.76 -38.68
CA GLU A 365 1.95 8.16 -38.62
C GLU A 365 1.85 8.74 -40.04
N VAL A 366 0.86 9.59 -40.29
CA VAL A 366 0.77 10.33 -41.55
C VAL A 366 1.08 11.80 -41.30
N VAL A 367 2.22 12.24 -41.85
CA VAL A 367 2.61 13.64 -41.83
C VAL A 367 2.44 14.19 -43.24
N GLU A 368 1.45 15.07 -43.40
CA GLU A 368 1.03 15.61 -44.71
C GLU A 368 0.58 14.50 -45.67
N ASP A 369 1.36 14.22 -46.71
CA ASP A 369 1.09 13.17 -47.70
C ASP A 369 2.13 12.02 -47.60
N ILE A 370 2.78 11.86 -46.44
CA ILE A 370 3.80 10.82 -46.20
C ILE A 370 3.34 9.91 -45.05
N ALA A 371 3.17 8.62 -45.33
CA ALA A 371 3.04 7.60 -44.29
C ALA A 371 4.42 7.18 -43.80
N ARG A 372 4.71 7.42 -42.53
CA ARG A 372 5.93 6.98 -41.85
C ARG A 372 5.64 5.71 -41.07
N VAL A 373 6.42 4.67 -41.34
CA VAL A 373 6.31 3.38 -40.67
C VAL A 373 7.61 3.08 -39.95
N MET A 374 7.52 2.85 -38.64
CA MET A 374 8.66 2.46 -37.82
C MET A 374 8.46 1.04 -37.28
N LEU A 375 9.47 0.18 -37.46
CA LEU A 375 9.44 -1.19 -36.99
C LEU A 375 10.69 -1.50 -36.14
N TYR A 376 10.49 -2.10 -34.98
CA TYR A 376 11.54 -2.62 -34.11
C TYR A 376 11.20 -4.04 -33.65
N THR A 377 12.21 -4.90 -33.45
CA THR A 377 12.01 -6.28 -32.98
C THR A 377 12.84 -6.60 -31.75
N THR A 378 12.33 -7.51 -30.92
CA THR A 378 12.98 -7.92 -29.64
C THR A 378 13.94 -9.09 -29.80
N SER A 379 14.07 -9.64 -31.00
CA SER A 379 15.06 -10.65 -31.38
C SER A 379 15.45 -10.49 -32.85
N ILE A 380 16.46 -11.26 -33.27
CA ILE A 380 16.84 -11.36 -34.67
C ILE A 380 15.71 -12.08 -35.42
N PHE A 381 15.15 -11.42 -36.43
CA PHE A 381 14.21 -12.02 -37.38
C PHE A 381 14.80 -11.96 -38.77
N GLU A 382 14.90 -13.12 -39.41
CA GLU A 382 15.31 -13.25 -40.81
C GLU A 382 14.08 -13.40 -41.72
N GLY A 383 14.06 -12.67 -42.83
CA GLY A 383 13.03 -12.78 -43.86
C GLY A 383 11.63 -12.36 -43.38
N LEU A 384 11.46 -11.07 -43.08
CA LEU A 384 10.15 -10.45 -42.87
C LEU A 384 9.65 -9.76 -44.13
N THR A 385 8.36 -9.47 -44.18
CA THR A 385 7.75 -8.61 -45.19
C THR A 385 6.84 -7.61 -44.51
N MET A 386 7.11 -6.33 -44.74
CA MET A 386 6.29 -5.22 -44.29
C MET A 386 5.44 -4.72 -45.44
N SER A 387 4.13 -4.65 -45.24
CA SER A 387 3.16 -4.25 -46.25
C SER A 387 2.29 -3.11 -45.72
N LEU A 388 2.04 -2.09 -46.55
CA LEU A 388 1.07 -1.01 -46.26
C LEU A 388 -0.12 -1.15 -47.22
N TYR A 389 -1.32 -1.16 -46.66
CA TYR A 389 -2.58 -1.24 -47.37
C TYR A 389 -3.35 0.08 -47.25
N LEU A 390 -4.12 0.42 -48.29
CA LEU A 390 -5.12 1.50 -48.31
C LEU A 390 -6.47 0.89 -48.69
N ASP A 391 -7.44 0.88 -47.78
CA ASP A 391 -8.74 0.21 -47.95
C ASP A 391 -8.60 -1.22 -48.51
N ASP A 392 -7.71 -2.00 -47.89
CA ASP A 392 -7.40 -3.38 -48.25
C ASP A 392 -6.65 -3.57 -49.60
N GLU A 393 -6.30 -2.48 -50.31
CA GLU A 393 -5.42 -2.49 -51.49
C GLU A 393 -3.95 -2.32 -51.08
N LEU A 394 -3.07 -3.24 -51.48
CA LEU A 394 -1.63 -3.14 -51.22
C LEU A 394 -1.03 -1.96 -51.99
N ILE A 395 -0.45 -0.98 -51.28
CA ILE A 395 0.16 0.21 -51.88
C ILE A 395 1.68 0.27 -51.73
N TYR A 396 2.24 -0.46 -50.75
CA TYR A 396 3.69 -0.58 -50.54
C TYR A 396 4.03 -1.95 -49.94
N GLU A 397 5.15 -2.51 -50.35
CA GLU A 397 5.67 -3.77 -49.82
C GLU A 397 7.19 -3.73 -49.79
N GLN A 398 7.77 -4.15 -48.66
CA GLN A 398 9.20 -4.19 -48.45
C GLN A 398 9.63 -5.50 -47.81
N PRO A 399 10.45 -6.31 -48.50
CA PRO A 399 11.13 -7.43 -47.88
C PRO A 399 12.24 -6.92 -46.95
N ILE A 400 12.33 -7.52 -45.77
CA ILE A 400 13.34 -7.22 -44.76
C ILE A 400 14.16 -8.50 -44.57
N GLU A 401 15.42 -8.48 -45.02
CA GLU A 401 16.31 -9.65 -44.93
C GLU A 401 16.60 -10.01 -43.47
N GLU A 402 16.92 -9.01 -42.64
CA GLU A 402 17.20 -9.17 -41.22
C GLU A 402 16.81 -7.89 -40.46
N ILE A 403 16.22 -8.05 -39.28
CA ILE A 403 16.04 -6.99 -38.29
C ILE A 403 16.39 -7.56 -36.90
N SER A 404 16.90 -6.73 -35.99
CA SER A 404 17.40 -7.16 -34.69
C SER A 404 17.24 -6.08 -33.62
N PRO A 405 17.43 -6.40 -32.32
CA PRO A 405 17.26 -5.43 -31.23
C PRO A 405 18.24 -4.25 -31.23
N VAL A 406 19.26 -4.25 -32.10
CA VAL A 406 20.24 -3.16 -32.17
C VAL A 406 19.79 -2.01 -33.07
N ALA A 407 18.78 -2.22 -33.93
CA ALA A 407 18.33 -1.19 -34.88
C ALA A 407 16.84 -1.32 -35.22
N ALA A 408 16.19 -0.17 -35.44
CA ALA A 408 14.85 -0.09 -36.00
C ALA A 408 14.91 0.22 -37.52
N ILE A 409 13.84 -0.13 -38.23
CA ILE A 409 13.60 0.25 -39.61
C ILE A 409 12.65 1.44 -39.65
N GLU A 410 12.96 2.42 -40.49
CA GLU A 410 12.15 3.61 -40.76
C GLU A 410 11.88 3.68 -42.26
N GLU A 411 10.61 3.78 -42.62
CA GLU A 411 10.19 3.89 -44.01
C GLU A 411 9.23 5.05 -44.20
N SER A 412 9.53 5.88 -45.19
CA SER A 412 8.71 7.04 -45.57
C SER A 412 8.08 6.79 -46.94
N ILE A 413 6.77 6.61 -46.95
CA ILE A 413 6.00 6.19 -48.13
C ILE A 413 5.14 7.37 -48.59
N GLU A 414 5.40 7.88 -49.79
CA GLU A 414 4.60 8.94 -50.40
C GLU A 414 3.20 8.43 -50.78
N LEU A 415 2.17 9.08 -50.24
CA LEU A 415 0.77 8.82 -50.54
C LEU A 415 0.35 9.64 -51.76
N LYS A 416 -0.37 9.02 -52.70
CA LYS A 416 -0.79 9.68 -53.95
C LYS A 416 -1.77 10.85 -53.75
N SER A 417 -2.34 10.96 -52.55
CA SER A 417 -3.29 11.99 -52.16
C SER A 417 -3.37 12.03 -50.64
N LYS A 418 -3.94 13.10 -50.08
CA LYS A 418 -4.31 13.16 -48.67
C LYS A 418 -5.24 11.99 -48.29
N VAL A 419 -4.76 11.09 -47.43
CA VAL A 419 -5.50 9.94 -46.90
C VAL A 419 -5.78 10.16 -45.42
N GLU A 420 -6.96 9.71 -44.97
CA GLU A 420 -7.28 9.66 -43.54
C GLU A 420 -6.64 8.40 -42.93
N GLU A 421 -5.88 8.56 -41.84
CA GLU A 421 -5.02 7.50 -41.27
C GLU A 421 -5.73 6.16 -41.03
N TYR A 422 -7.00 6.17 -40.59
CA TYR A 422 -7.78 4.95 -40.30
C TYR A 422 -8.07 4.06 -41.52
N ARG A 423 -7.81 4.56 -42.74
CA ARG A 423 -7.89 3.80 -43.99
C ARG A 423 -6.60 3.05 -44.32
N LEU A 424 -5.51 3.36 -43.63
CA LEU A 424 -4.23 2.69 -43.76
C LEU A 424 -4.12 1.52 -42.80
N GLU A 425 -3.46 0.45 -43.23
CA GLU A 425 -3.12 -0.68 -42.39
C GLU A 425 -1.70 -1.14 -42.71
N VAL A 426 -0.85 -1.23 -41.69
CA VAL A 426 0.48 -1.86 -41.81
C VAL A 426 0.39 -3.28 -41.28
N ILE A 427 0.96 -4.23 -42.01
CA ILE A 427 1.08 -5.62 -41.58
C ILE A 427 2.51 -6.11 -41.80
N VAL A 428 3.10 -6.70 -40.76
CA VAL A 428 4.42 -7.34 -40.81
C VAL A 428 4.25 -8.84 -40.69
N ARG A 429 4.78 -9.59 -41.65
CA ARG A 429 4.68 -11.06 -41.70
C ARG A 429 6.06 -11.72 -41.74
N LYS A 430 6.14 -12.92 -41.16
CA LYS A 430 7.27 -13.84 -41.33
C LYS A 430 7.21 -14.46 -42.73
N SER A 431 8.34 -15.01 -43.20
CA SER A 431 8.45 -15.73 -44.48
C SER A 431 7.47 -16.90 -44.66
N ASN A 432 6.96 -17.48 -43.57
CA ASN A 432 5.94 -18.53 -43.59
C ASN A 432 4.49 -18.00 -43.70
N GLY A 433 4.29 -16.69 -43.82
CA GLY A 433 3.00 -16.02 -43.90
C GLY A 433 2.35 -15.71 -42.54
N GLN A 434 2.96 -16.09 -41.41
CA GLN A 434 2.45 -15.76 -40.08
C GLN A 434 2.60 -14.26 -39.81
N GLU A 435 1.52 -13.63 -39.37
CA GLU A 435 1.52 -12.24 -38.92
C GLU A 435 2.31 -12.10 -37.61
N LEU A 436 3.20 -11.11 -37.58
CA LEU A 436 4.01 -10.75 -36.41
C LEU A 436 3.36 -9.61 -35.63
N ILE A 437 2.89 -8.60 -36.36
CA ILE A 437 2.21 -7.42 -35.84
C ILE A 437 1.46 -6.72 -36.98
N SER A 438 0.33 -6.11 -36.67
CA SER A 438 -0.42 -5.24 -37.57
C SER A 438 -0.97 -4.03 -36.84
N TYR A 439 -1.28 -2.96 -37.56
CA TYR A 439 -1.98 -1.82 -36.99
C TYR A 439 -2.79 -1.10 -38.05
N ARG A 440 -4.05 -0.85 -37.71
CA ARG A 440 -5.00 0.01 -38.43
C ARG A 440 -5.54 1.03 -37.43
N PRO A 441 -5.33 2.34 -37.64
CA PRO A 441 -5.89 3.35 -36.75
C PRO A 441 -7.42 3.22 -36.67
N ALA A 442 -7.97 3.42 -35.47
CA ALA A 442 -9.42 3.49 -35.31
C ALA A 442 -9.97 4.73 -36.03
N LYS A 443 -11.19 4.61 -36.55
CA LYS A 443 -11.88 5.76 -37.13
C LYS A 443 -12.13 6.79 -36.01
N PRO A 444 -11.83 8.09 -36.23
CA PRO A 444 -12.10 9.12 -35.22
C PRO A 444 -13.59 9.18 -34.86
N GLU A 445 -13.91 8.92 -33.59
CA GLU A 445 -15.27 8.98 -33.04
C GLU A 445 -15.26 9.77 -31.72
N ILE A 446 -16.38 10.42 -31.40
CA ILE A 446 -16.56 11.09 -30.11
C ILE A 446 -16.97 10.03 -29.10
N LEU A 447 -16.00 9.49 -28.38
CA LEU A 447 -16.25 8.54 -27.30
C LEU A 447 -16.72 9.27 -26.04
N GLN A 448 -17.75 8.73 -25.40
CA GLN A 448 -18.24 9.23 -24.13
C GLN A 448 -17.23 8.88 -23.02
N THR A 449 -16.91 9.85 -22.17
CA THR A 449 -16.14 9.60 -20.94
C THR A 449 -17.01 8.81 -19.96
N PRO A 450 -16.46 7.78 -19.30
CA PRO A 450 -17.22 7.01 -18.31
C PRO A 450 -17.60 7.87 -17.10
N ASP A 451 -18.64 7.46 -16.38
CA ASP A 451 -19.04 8.11 -15.12
C ASP A 451 -18.09 7.70 -13.97
N PRO A 452 -17.82 8.59 -13.02
CA PRO A 452 -17.15 8.23 -11.77
C PRO A 452 -17.91 7.19 -10.93
N ALA A 453 -17.17 6.47 -10.09
CA ALA A 453 -17.72 5.54 -9.11
C ALA A 453 -18.62 6.25 -8.09
N LYS A 454 -19.58 5.50 -7.54
CA LYS A 454 -20.53 5.99 -6.53
C LYS A 454 -20.27 5.32 -5.19
N PRO A 455 -20.42 6.04 -4.08
CA PRO A 455 -20.18 5.46 -2.76
C PRO A 455 -21.26 4.41 -2.43
N ALA A 456 -20.91 3.45 -1.58
CA ALA A 456 -21.87 2.50 -1.04
C ALA A 456 -22.96 3.23 -0.22
N LEU A 457 -24.20 2.79 -0.36
CA LEU A 457 -25.31 3.30 0.47
C LEU A 457 -25.20 2.73 1.90
N GLU A 458 -25.71 3.46 2.88
CA GLU A 458 -25.82 2.95 4.25
C GLU A 458 -26.70 1.69 4.31
N PRO A 459 -26.41 0.72 5.21
CA PRO A 459 -27.15 -0.55 5.27
C PRO A 459 -28.67 -0.41 5.35
N LYS A 460 -29.16 0.57 6.12
CA LYS A 460 -30.60 0.85 6.29
C LYS A 460 -31.28 1.32 5.00
N ASP A 461 -30.54 1.93 4.08
CA ASP A 461 -31.04 2.56 2.86
C ASP A 461 -31.01 1.60 1.65
N ILE A 462 -30.22 0.53 1.75
CA ILE A 462 -30.23 -0.59 0.80
C ILE A 462 -31.54 -1.36 0.94
N LYS A 463 -32.15 -1.77 -0.18
CA LYS A 463 -33.52 -2.31 -0.18
C LYS A 463 -33.60 -3.83 -0.04
N THR A 464 -32.62 -4.56 -0.55
CA THR A 464 -32.69 -6.03 -0.65
C THR A 464 -31.58 -6.70 0.15
N CYS A 465 -31.82 -7.93 0.65
CA CYS A 465 -30.78 -8.73 1.31
C CYS A 465 -29.63 -9.11 0.35
N GLU A 466 -29.92 -9.18 -0.96
CA GLU A 466 -28.91 -9.42 -2.00
C GLU A 466 -27.93 -8.26 -2.14
N GLU A 467 -28.45 -7.03 -2.25
CA GLU A 467 -27.61 -5.84 -2.36
C GLU A 467 -26.81 -5.59 -1.07
N LEU A 468 -27.38 -5.90 0.11
CA LEU A 468 -26.65 -5.89 1.38
C LEU A 468 -25.49 -6.88 1.38
N PHE A 469 -25.74 -8.12 0.95
CA PHE A 469 -24.71 -9.15 0.84
C PHE A 469 -23.59 -8.73 -0.12
N LEU A 470 -23.92 -8.26 -1.32
CA LEU A 470 -22.94 -7.82 -2.31
C LEU A 470 -22.14 -6.61 -1.83
N THR A 471 -22.77 -5.68 -1.13
CA THR A 471 -22.08 -4.51 -0.56
C THR A 471 -21.13 -4.91 0.57
N GLY A 472 -21.55 -5.81 1.46
CA GLY A 472 -20.67 -6.38 2.49
C GLY A 472 -19.46 -7.11 1.88
N LEU A 473 -19.70 -7.91 0.83
CA LEU A 473 -18.63 -8.62 0.12
C LEU A 473 -17.65 -7.66 -0.55
N HIS A 474 -18.14 -6.59 -1.17
CA HIS A 474 -17.32 -5.55 -1.77
C HIS A 474 -16.44 -4.85 -0.71
N ILE A 475 -17.01 -4.50 0.44
CA ILE A 475 -16.28 -3.88 1.56
C ILE A 475 -15.17 -4.79 2.10
N GLU A 476 -15.42 -6.11 2.22
CA GLU A 476 -14.38 -7.08 2.57
C GLU A 476 -13.31 -7.19 1.50
N GLN A 477 -13.72 -7.32 0.24
CA GLN A 477 -12.82 -7.51 -0.89
C GLN A 477 -11.80 -6.38 -0.96
N TYR A 478 -12.26 -5.14 -0.91
CA TYR A 478 -11.46 -3.92 -1.03
C TYR A 478 -10.73 -3.54 0.26
N ARG A 479 -10.88 -4.34 1.32
CA ARG A 479 -10.31 -4.08 2.65
C ARG A 479 -10.62 -2.65 3.11
N HIS A 480 -11.88 -2.25 2.99
CA HIS A 480 -12.27 -0.85 3.20
C HIS A 480 -11.86 -0.35 4.59
N ALA A 481 -11.25 0.84 4.66
CA ALA A 481 -10.69 1.36 5.91
C ALA A 481 -11.76 1.83 6.92
N THR A 482 -12.84 2.44 6.43
CA THR A 482 -13.80 3.16 7.28
C THR A 482 -15.20 2.54 7.37
N TYR A 483 -15.57 1.63 6.46
CA TYR A 483 -16.84 0.91 6.46
C TYR A 483 -16.62 -0.52 6.92
N GLN A 484 -17.58 -1.08 7.67
CA GLN A 484 -17.50 -2.44 8.17
C GLN A 484 -18.49 -3.35 7.43
N PRO A 485 -18.06 -4.53 6.97
CA PRO A 485 -18.93 -5.46 6.27
C PRO A 485 -20.00 -6.06 7.19
N GLU A 486 -19.71 -6.14 8.50
CA GLU A 486 -20.64 -6.66 9.50
C GLU A 486 -21.96 -5.89 9.55
N ASP A 487 -21.92 -4.56 9.36
CA ASP A 487 -23.11 -3.71 9.41
C ASP A 487 -24.12 -4.09 8.33
N TYR A 488 -23.63 -4.52 7.16
CA TYR A 488 -24.44 -4.93 6.01
C TYR A 488 -25.00 -6.33 6.20
N TYR A 489 -24.17 -7.29 6.64
CA TYR A 489 -24.63 -8.66 6.88
C TYR A 489 -25.64 -8.73 8.02
N LEU A 490 -25.42 -8.00 9.11
CA LEU A 490 -26.34 -7.99 10.25
C LEU A 490 -27.68 -7.32 9.89
N GLU A 491 -27.67 -6.25 9.11
CA GLU A 491 -28.91 -5.64 8.63
C GLU A 491 -29.68 -6.59 7.69
N ALA A 492 -28.97 -7.40 6.87
CA ALA A 492 -29.62 -8.42 6.05
C ALA A 492 -30.24 -9.52 6.91
N LEU A 493 -29.51 -10.05 7.90
CA LEU A 493 -29.99 -11.09 8.82
C LEU A 493 -31.13 -10.62 9.72
N LYS A 494 -31.21 -9.32 10.02
CA LYS A 494 -32.35 -8.73 10.71
C LYS A 494 -33.62 -8.76 9.86
N ARG A 495 -33.49 -8.68 8.53
CA ARG A 495 -34.63 -8.72 7.58
C ARG A 495 -35.01 -10.15 7.22
N ASP A 496 -34.03 -11.02 7.08
CA ASP A 496 -34.20 -12.45 6.83
C ASP A 496 -33.16 -13.25 7.62
N GLU A 497 -33.57 -13.76 8.79
CA GLU A 497 -32.72 -14.57 9.67
C GLU A 497 -32.23 -15.87 9.01
N GLY A 498 -32.92 -16.34 7.95
CA GLY A 498 -32.58 -17.54 7.21
C GLY A 498 -31.65 -17.32 6.01
N ASP A 499 -31.31 -16.08 5.65
CA ASP A 499 -30.53 -15.83 4.43
C ASP A 499 -29.19 -16.57 4.48
N ILE A 500 -29.01 -17.51 3.55
CA ILE A 500 -27.89 -18.47 3.54
C ILE A 500 -26.56 -17.74 3.33
N ARG A 501 -26.54 -16.75 2.43
CA ARG A 501 -25.33 -16.02 2.02
C ARG A 501 -24.81 -15.16 3.17
N ASN A 502 -25.70 -14.41 3.82
CA ASN A 502 -25.34 -13.54 4.94
C ASN A 502 -24.98 -14.33 6.20
N ASN A 503 -25.67 -15.45 6.49
CA ASN A 503 -25.27 -16.34 7.58
C ASN A 503 -23.87 -16.92 7.33
N ASN A 504 -23.59 -17.39 6.10
CA ASN A 504 -22.28 -17.91 5.77
C ASN A 504 -21.18 -16.82 5.83
N ALA A 505 -21.41 -15.64 5.24
CA ALA A 505 -20.44 -14.54 5.24
C ALA A 505 -20.15 -14.01 6.64
N TYR A 506 -21.19 -13.77 7.46
CA TYR A 506 -21.00 -13.30 8.83
C TYR A 506 -20.38 -14.37 9.73
N GLY A 507 -20.73 -15.65 9.54
CA GLY A 507 -20.08 -16.78 10.19
C GLY A 507 -18.58 -16.83 9.87
N LEU A 508 -18.21 -16.64 8.60
CA LEU A 508 -16.81 -16.60 8.16
C LEU A 508 -16.08 -15.39 8.73
N LEU A 509 -16.72 -14.23 8.84
CA LEU A 509 -16.16 -13.06 9.51
C LEU A 509 -15.88 -13.35 11.00
N MET A 510 -16.80 -14.01 11.71
CA MET A 510 -16.58 -14.43 13.11
C MET A 510 -15.45 -15.45 13.24
N TYR A 511 -15.33 -16.38 12.29
CA TYR A 511 -14.22 -17.34 12.22
C TYR A 511 -12.87 -16.62 12.05
N ARG A 512 -12.76 -15.68 11.10
CA ARG A 512 -11.56 -14.85 10.89
C ARG A 512 -11.19 -14.03 12.12
N ARG A 513 -12.19 -13.66 12.93
CA ARG A 513 -12.00 -12.98 14.21
C ARG A 513 -11.61 -13.93 15.36
N GLY A 514 -11.50 -15.24 15.12
CA GLY A 514 -11.20 -16.23 16.17
C GLY A 514 -12.35 -16.49 17.13
N ASN A 515 -13.59 -16.17 16.75
CA ASN A 515 -14.79 -16.40 17.55
C ASN A 515 -15.50 -17.68 17.08
N PHE A 516 -14.86 -18.83 17.32
CA PHE A 516 -15.28 -20.11 16.76
C PHE A 516 -16.69 -20.52 17.21
N GLU A 517 -17.00 -20.39 18.50
CA GLU A 517 -18.33 -20.72 19.04
C GLU A 517 -19.46 -19.90 18.39
N GLU A 518 -19.21 -18.62 18.11
CA GLU A 518 -20.20 -17.75 17.49
C GLU A 518 -20.34 -18.05 16.00
N SER A 519 -19.23 -18.30 15.30
CA SER A 519 -19.24 -18.69 13.88
C SER A 519 -20.07 -19.95 13.61
N GLU A 520 -20.01 -20.94 14.51
CA GLU A 520 -20.75 -22.20 14.39
C GLU A 520 -22.26 -21.98 14.27
N LYS A 521 -22.80 -21.02 15.04
CA LYS A 521 -24.24 -20.72 15.07
C LYS A 521 -24.73 -20.30 13.68
N TYR A 522 -24.01 -19.41 13.02
CA TYR A 522 -24.39 -18.90 11.69
C TYR A 522 -24.21 -19.97 10.61
N PHE A 523 -23.14 -20.77 10.64
CA PHE A 523 -22.98 -21.87 9.67
C PHE A 523 -24.07 -22.93 9.82
N ARG A 524 -24.42 -23.30 11.05
CA ARG A 524 -25.55 -24.22 11.29
C ARG A 524 -26.88 -23.63 10.81
N LYS A 525 -27.10 -22.32 10.97
CA LYS A 525 -28.31 -21.64 10.46
C LYS A 525 -28.36 -21.61 8.93
N ALA A 526 -27.24 -21.34 8.27
CA ALA A 526 -27.12 -21.44 6.82
C ALA A 526 -27.40 -22.87 6.32
N ILE A 527 -26.85 -23.89 7.00
CA ILE A 527 -27.07 -25.31 6.69
C ILE A 527 -28.54 -25.70 6.86
N GLU A 528 -29.18 -25.29 7.95
CA GLU A 528 -30.62 -25.52 8.20
C GLU A 528 -31.44 -25.03 7.01
N THR A 529 -31.17 -23.80 6.54
CA THR A 529 -31.93 -23.19 5.46
C THR A 529 -31.62 -23.81 4.10
N VAL A 530 -30.34 -23.98 3.74
CA VAL A 530 -29.95 -24.52 2.42
C VAL A 530 -30.41 -25.97 2.24
N THR A 531 -30.55 -26.73 3.33
CA THR A 531 -30.99 -28.12 3.28
C THR A 531 -32.47 -28.35 3.57
N ALA A 532 -33.23 -27.30 3.87
CA ALA A 532 -34.65 -27.40 4.22
C ALA A 532 -35.52 -28.09 3.16
N LYS A 533 -35.12 -28.01 1.88
CA LYS A 533 -35.80 -28.67 0.75
C LYS A 533 -34.99 -29.80 0.13
N ASN A 534 -33.67 -29.66 0.09
CA ASN A 534 -32.76 -30.60 -0.55
C ASN A 534 -31.64 -30.97 0.43
N PRO A 535 -31.57 -32.22 0.92
CA PRO A 535 -30.49 -32.64 1.82
C PRO A 535 -29.07 -32.55 1.22
N ASN A 536 -28.98 -32.32 -0.09
CA ASN A 536 -27.74 -32.14 -0.85
C ASN A 536 -27.81 -30.78 -1.54
N PRO A 537 -27.25 -29.72 -0.93
CA PRO A 537 -27.30 -28.40 -1.51
C PRO A 537 -26.34 -28.29 -2.71
N TYR A 538 -26.64 -27.36 -3.64
CA TYR A 538 -25.78 -27.08 -4.79
C TYR A 538 -24.41 -26.51 -4.35
N ASP A 539 -24.45 -25.57 -3.40
CA ASP A 539 -23.27 -25.05 -2.73
C ASP A 539 -23.18 -25.61 -1.31
N SER A 540 -22.00 -26.13 -0.98
CA SER A 540 -21.70 -26.78 0.30
C SER A 540 -20.66 -26.00 1.11
N GLU A 541 -20.38 -24.75 0.76
CA GLU A 541 -19.50 -23.85 1.51
C GLU A 541 -19.84 -23.78 3.01
N PRO A 542 -21.11 -23.65 3.44
CA PRO A 542 -21.44 -23.63 4.86
C PRO A 542 -20.99 -24.88 5.63
N TYR A 543 -20.94 -26.06 4.96
CA TYR A 543 -20.42 -27.28 5.56
C TYR A 543 -18.90 -27.27 5.70
N TYR A 544 -18.19 -26.76 4.69
CA TYR A 544 -16.73 -26.61 4.77
C TYR A 544 -16.35 -25.66 5.91
N ASN A 545 -16.99 -24.49 5.97
CA ASN A 545 -16.73 -23.49 7.00
C ASN A 545 -17.12 -24.00 8.40
N LEU A 546 -18.23 -24.75 8.53
CA LEU A 546 -18.57 -25.44 9.78
C LEU A 546 -17.48 -26.44 10.20
N GLY A 547 -16.95 -27.22 9.26
CA GLY A 547 -15.85 -28.16 9.51
C GLY A 547 -14.62 -27.47 10.08
N LEU A 548 -14.21 -26.35 9.49
CA LEU A 548 -13.10 -25.53 9.99
C LEU A 548 -13.33 -25.06 11.42
N THR A 549 -14.51 -24.51 11.70
CA THR A 549 -14.90 -24.05 13.04
C THR A 549 -14.88 -25.18 14.07
N LEU A 550 -15.41 -26.35 13.73
CA LEU A 550 -15.43 -27.52 14.63
C LEU A 550 -14.01 -28.05 14.88
N LYS A 551 -13.15 -28.06 13.86
CA LYS A 551 -11.73 -28.44 13.99
C LYS A 551 -11.00 -27.52 14.98
N LYS A 552 -11.17 -26.19 14.88
CA LYS A 552 -10.56 -25.23 15.82
C LYS A 552 -11.09 -25.35 17.25
N GLN A 553 -12.29 -25.92 17.44
CA GLN A 553 -12.84 -26.27 18.76
C GLN A 553 -12.41 -27.67 19.27
N GLY A 554 -11.55 -28.39 18.54
CA GLY A 554 -11.13 -29.75 18.89
C GLY A 554 -12.20 -30.83 18.69
N ARG A 555 -13.31 -30.52 18.01
CA ARG A 555 -14.43 -31.44 17.74
C ARG A 555 -14.21 -32.19 16.42
N TYR A 556 -13.12 -32.96 16.35
CA TYR A 556 -12.64 -33.56 15.10
C TYR A 556 -13.65 -34.51 14.43
N SER A 557 -14.39 -35.31 15.18
CA SER A 557 -15.40 -36.23 14.60
C SER A 557 -16.50 -35.48 13.88
N GLU A 558 -17.02 -34.39 14.45
CA GLU A 558 -18.07 -33.58 13.81
C GLU A 558 -17.50 -32.76 12.65
N ALA A 559 -16.27 -32.28 12.77
CA ALA A 559 -15.57 -31.60 11.69
C ALA A 559 -15.40 -32.53 10.48
N TYR A 560 -14.99 -33.78 10.72
CA TYR A 560 -14.84 -34.81 9.69
C TYR A 560 -16.13 -35.03 8.91
N ASP A 561 -17.27 -35.19 9.59
CA ASP A 561 -18.59 -35.35 8.96
C ASP A 561 -18.99 -34.12 8.13
N ALA A 562 -18.75 -32.91 8.66
CA ALA A 562 -19.04 -31.67 7.97
C ALA A 562 -18.19 -31.51 6.69
N PHE A 563 -16.88 -31.77 6.77
CA PHE A 563 -16.01 -31.76 5.59
C PHE A 563 -16.42 -32.82 4.58
N TYR A 564 -16.77 -34.03 5.02
CA TYR A 564 -17.25 -35.07 4.13
C TYR A 564 -18.51 -34.69 3.38
N LYS A 565 -19.41 -33.93 4.04
CA LYS A 565 -20.58 -33.37 3.38
C LYS A 565 -20.20 -32.27 2.38
N SER A 566 -19.18 -31.46 2.70
CA SER A 566 -18.70 -30.39 1.82
C SER A 566 -18.16 -30.92 0.48
N VAL A 567 -17.37 -31.99 0.49
CA VAL A 567 -16.72 -32.55 -0.72
C VAL A 567 -17.68 -33.24 -1.71
N TRP A 568 -18.98 -33.30 -1.39
CA TRP A 568 -20.00 -33.72 -2.35
C TRP A 568 -20.18 -32.67 -3.46
N SER A 569 -19.79 -31.42 -3.20
CA SER A 569 -19.64 -30.40 -4.25
C SER A 569 -18.21 -30.38 -4.78
N SER A 570 -18.09 -30.35 -6.09
CA SER A 570 -16.82 -30.32 -6.81
C SER A 570 -15.94 -29.12 -6.44
N ALA A 571 -16.54 -28.00 -6.03
CA ALA A 571 -15.83 -26.78 -5.65
C ALA A 571 -15.03 -26.93 -4.35
N TRP A 572 -15.45 -27.83 -3.46
CA TRP A 572 -14.86 -28.01 -2.13
C TRP A 572 -14.03 -29.28 -2.00
N GLN A 573 -13.88 -30.07 -3.08
CA GLN A 573 -13.14 -31.33 -3.01
C GLN A 573 -11.65 -31.14 -2.74
N ASP A 574 -11.01 -30.11 -3.29
CA ASP A 574 -9.59 -29.84 -3.02
C ASP A 574 -9.36 -29.56 -1.54
N SER A 575 -9.91 -28.46 -1.03
CA SER A 575 -9.69 -28.03 0.35
C SER A 575 -10.35 -28.96 1.37
N GLY A 576 -11.53 -29.52 1.07
CA GLY A 576 -12.26 -30.41 1.97
C GLY A 576 -11.55 -31.76 2.16
N TYR A 577 -11.05 -32.40 1.09
CA TYR A 577 -10.29 -33.64 1.24
C TYR A 577 -8.92 -33.42 1.89
N TYR A 578 -8.30 -32.25 1.71
CA TYR A 578 -7.10 -31.88 2.45
C TYR A 578 -7.37 -31.85 3.97
N GLU A 579 -8.44 -31.19 4.42
CA GLU A 579 -8.78 -31.12 5.85
C GLU A 579 -9.18 -32.50 6.42
N ILE A 580 -9.87 -33.33 5.64
CA ILE A 580 -10.16 -34.73 5.99
C ILE A 580 -8.86 -35.51 6.19
N ALA A 581 -7.92 -35.41 5.25
CA ALA A 581 -6.63 -36.09 5.34
C ALA A 581 -5.83 -35.63 6.57
N CYS A 582 -5.82 -34.33 6.89
CA CYS A 582 -5.22 -33.82 8.12
C CYS A 582 -5.84 -34.48 9.37
N ILE A 583 -7.16 -34.63 9.44
CA ILE A 583 -7.82 -35.30 10.57
C ILE A 583 -7.44 -36.79 10.62
N ASN A 584 -7.37 -37.48 9.47
CA ASN A 584 -6.90 -38.88 9.44
C ASN A 584 -5.46 -39.00 9.97
N CYS A 585 -4.56 -38.08 9.60
CA CYS A 585 -3.20 -38.07 10.12
C CYS A 585 -3.13 -37.77 11.62
N ILE A 586 -3.97 -36.86 12.14
CA ILE A 586 -4.10 -36.62 13.60
C ILE A 586 -4.53 -37.90 14.33
N ASN A 587 -5.36 -38.73 13.71
CA ASN A 587 -5.79 -40.02 14.25
C ASN A 587 -4.83 -41.18 13.92
N GLU A 588 -3.68 -40.91 13.30
CA GLU A 588 -2.69 -41.90 12.84
C GLU A 588 -3.23 -42.91 11.80
N GLU A 589 -4.29 -42.54 11.06
CA GLU A 589 -4.92 -43.35 10.01
C GLU A 589 -4.24 -43.13 8.64
N TRP A 590 -2.93 -43.40 8.56
CA TRP A 590 -2.06 -42.98 7.45
C TRP A 590 -2.49 -43.43 6.06
N GLU A 591 -2.91 -44.69 5.87
CA GLU A 591 -3.37 -45.19 4.56
C GLU A 591 -4.67 -44.52 4.11
N LEU A 592 -5.57 -44.21 5.06
CA LEU A 592 -6.81 -43.48 4.75
C LEU A 592 -6.51 -42.01 4.45
N GLY A 593 -5.58 -41.41 5.19
CA GLY A 593 -5.03 -40.08 4.88
C GLY A 593 -4.44 -40.02 3.47
N LEU A 594 -3.70 -41.06 3.05
CA LEU A 594 -3.16 -41.16 1.69
C LEU A 594 -4.28 -41.22 0.62
N GLU A 595 -5.34 -41.99 0.87
CA GLU A 595 -6.49 -42.05 -0.05
C GLU A 595 -7.17 -40.68 -0.20
N HIS A 596 -7.39 -39.96 0.90
CA HIS A 596 -8.05 -38.66 0.86
C HIS A 596 -7.17 -37.57 0.27
N ILE A 597 -5.88 -37.54 0.60
CA ILE A 597 -4.98 -36.53 0.04
C ILE A 597 -4.82 -36.70 -1.48
N ASP A 598 -4.87 -37.93 -1.98
CA ASP A 598 -4.91 -38.20 -3.43
C ASP A 598 -6.16 -37.58 -4.09
N LYS A 599 -7.32 -37.65 -3.43
CA LYS A 599 -8.56 -37.00 -3.94
C LYS A 599 -8.45 -35.48 -3.96
N SER A 600 -7.77 -34.87 -2.99
CA SER A 600 -7.48 -33.42 -2.98
C SER A 600 -6.57 -33.04 -4.17
N ILE A 601 -5.44 -33.73 -4.33
CA ILE A 601 -4.44 -33.46 -5.38
C ILE A 601 -5.02 -33.66 -6.79
N VAL A 602 -5.91 -34.65 -7.00
CA VAL A 602 -6.58 -34.84 -8.30
C VAL A 602 -7.39 -33.62 -8.73
N ARG A 603 -7.92 -32.85 -7.76
CA ARG A 603 -8.71 -31.64 -8.03
C ARG A 603 -7.86 -30.40 -8.21
N ASN A 604 -6.71 -30.36 -7.55
CA ASN A 604 -5.73 -29.29 -7.66
C ASN A 604 -4.32 -29.85 -7.53
N TYR A 605 -3.70 -30.17 -8.67
CA TYR A 605 -2.37 -30.79 -8.70
C TYR A 605 -1.27 -29.85 -8.17
N HIS A 606 -1.50 -28.54 -8.19
CA HIS A 606 -0.59 -27.49 -7.72
C HIS A 606 -0.81 -27.08 -6.26
N ASN A 607 -1.73 -27.74 -5.52
CA ASN A 607 -1.86 -27.54 -4.07
C ASN A 607 -0.61 -28.06 -3.35
N THR A 608 0.40 -27.20 -3.17
CA THR A 608 1.70 -27.58 -2.57
C THR A 608 1.56 -28.11 -1.15
N LYS A 609 0.59 -27.60 -0.37
CA LYS A 609 0.32 -28.11 0.99
C LYS A 609 -0.19 -29.55 0.97
N ALA A 610 -1.06 -29.89 0.03
CA ALA A 610 -1.55 -31.27 -0.12
C ALA A 610 -0.43 -32.21 -0.59
N ARG A 611 0.41 -31.76 -1.53
CA ARG A 611 1.58 -32.51 -2.00
C ARG A 611 2.57 -32.77 -0.87
N ASN A 612 2.87 -31.76 -0.06
CA ASN A 612 3.78 -31.89 1.08
C ASN A 612 3.23 -32.87 2.12
N LEU A 613 1.94 -32.75 2.49
CA LEU A 613 1.30 -33.70 3.39
C LEU A 613 1.35 -35.14 2.83
N LYS A 614 1.11 -35.32 1.52
CA LYS A 614 1.26 -36.62 0.87
C LYS A 614 2.68 -37.15 0.94
N SER A 615 3.69 -36.31 0.70
CA SER A 615 5.10 -36.68 0.84
C SER A 615 5.42 -37.14 2.26
N SER A 616 4.93 -36.43 3.29
CA SER A 616 5.08 -36.84 4.69
C SER A 616 4.40 -38.18 4.99
N ILE A 617 3.16 -38.38 4.53
CA ILE A 617 2.43 -39.66 4.70
C ILE A 617 3.19 -40.81 4.03
N LEU A 618 3.68 -40.62 2.81
CA LEU A 618 4.46 -41.62 2.09
C LEU A 618 5.75 -41.98 2.83
N ARG A 619 6.46 -40.99 3.38
CA ARG A 619 7.66 -41.20 4.22
C ARG A 619 7.32 -42.03 5.46
N ILE A 620 6.25 -41.69 6.19
CA ILE A 620 5.80 -42.42 7.38
C ILE A 620 5.42 -43.88 7.07
N LEU A 621 4.78 -44.12 5.92
CA LEU A 621 4.47 -45.46 5.44
C LEU A 621 5.70 -46.22 4.89
N GLY A 622 6.90 -45.64 4.95
CA GLY A 622 8.15 -46.23 4.46
C GLY A 622 8.30 -46.23 2.93
N ARG A 623 7.43 -45.51 2.21
CA ARG A 623 7.44 -45.40 0.74
C ARG A 623 8.33 -44.23 0.28
N ASN A 624 9.57 -44.21 0.78
CA ASN A 624 10.49 -43.06 0.67
C ASN A 624 10.79 -42.65 -0.78
N GLU A 625 11.00 -43.61 -1.70
CA GLU A 625 11.25 -43.29 -3.12
C GLU A 625 10.09 -42.53 -3.78
N SER A 626 8.85 -42.88 -3.43
CA SER A 626 7.65 -42.18 -3.93
C SER A 626 7.52 -40.79 -3.32
N SER A 627 7.87 -40.65 -2.03
CA SER A 627 7.92 -39.36 -1.35
C SER A 627 8.95 -38.42 -1.99
N VAL A 628 10.17 -38.91 -2.22
CA VAL A 628 11.25 -38.18 -2.92
C VAL A 628 10.81 -37.74 -4.30
N LYS A 629 10.23 -38.64 -5.09
CA LYS A 629 9.74 -38.30 -6.44
C LYS A 629 8.71 -37.16 -6.40
N LEU A 630 7.71 -37.27 -5.53
CA LEU A 630 6.67 -36.25 -5.41
C LEU A 630 7.23 -34.91 -4.94
N ALA A 631 8.17 -34.92 -3.98
CA ALA A 631 8.82 -33.71 -3.49
C ALA A 631 9.68 -33.01 -4.57
N LEU A 632 10.37 -33.77 -5.41
CA LEU A 632 11.08 -33.21 -6.58
C LEU A 632 10.10 -32.57 -7.57
N GLU A 633 9.00 -33.26 -7.91
CA GLU A 633 7.94 -32.70 -8.77
C GLU A 633 7.32 -31.43 -8.15
N THR A 634 7.24 -31.32 -6.82
CA THR A 634 6.77 -30.10 -6.15
C THR A 634 7.77 -28.95 -6.31
N ILE A 635 9.08 -29.23 -6.22
CA ILE A 635 10.14 -28.23 -6.44
C ILE A 635 10.13 -27.68 -7.87
N ASP A 636 9.74 -28.49 -8.86
CA ASP A 636 9.58 -28.05 -10.24
C ASP A 636 8.40 -27.06 -10.43
N ILE A 637 7.39 -27.13 -9.55
CA ILE A 637 6.25 -26.20 -9.52
C ILE A 637 6.60 -24.94 -8.71
N ASP A 638 7.31 -25.12 -7.59
CA ASP A 638 7.66 -24.07 -6.64
C ASP A 638 9.09 -24.31 -6.10
N PRO A 639 10.12 -23.68 -6.69
CA PRO A 639 11.50 -23.90 -6.27
C PRO A 639 11.84 -23.37 -4.87
N ILE A 640 10.90 -22.66 -4.23
CA ILE A 640 11.02 -22.06 -2.90
C ILE A 640 9.99 -22.72 -1.94
N ASP A 641 9.53 -23.94 -2.22
CA ASP A 641 8.65 -24.67 -1.30
C ASP A 641 9.43 -25.31 -0.15
N PHE A 642 9.23 -24.79 1.07
CA PHE A 642 9.93 -25.24 2.26
C PHE A 642 9.61 -26.70 2.63
N GLY A 643 8.36 -27.13 2.45
CA GLY A 643 7.91 -28.47 2.83
C GLY A 643 8.51 -29.55 1.95
N ALA A 644 8.55 -29.34 0.63
CA ALA A 644 9.17 -30.25 -0.31
C ALA A 644 10.68 -30.41 -0.04
N VAL A 645 11.38 -29.31 0.25
CA VAL A 645 12.81 -29.35 0.60
C VAL A 645 13.05 -30.08 1.93
N TYR A 646 12.20 -29.83 2.94
CA TYR A 646 12.28 -30.56 4.22
C TYR A 646 12.01 -32.06 4.05
N GLU A 647 11.00 -32.44 3.26
CA GLU A 647 10.74 -33.85 2.97
C GLU A 647 11.90 -34.52 2.24
N LEU A 648 12.57 -33.85 1.30
CA LEU A 648 13.77 -34.40 0.67
C LEU A 648 14.90 -34.62 1.67
N TYR A 649 15.15 -33.62 2.53
CA TYR A 649 16.13 -33.77 3.62
C TYR A 649 15.82 -34.99 4.50
N LYS A 650 14.58 -35.14 4.99
CA LYS A 650 14.19 -36.26 5.86
C LYS A 650 14.27 -37.60 5.14
N ASN A 651 13.80 -37.69 3.89
CA ASN A 651 13.84 -38.93 3.12
C ASN A 651 15.28 -39.37 2.83
N TYR A 652 16.16 -38.48 2.38
CA TYR A 652 17.56 -38.85 2.12
C TYR A 652 18.34 -39.19 3.40
N THR A 653 17.96 -38.60 4.53
CA THR A 653 18.46 -39.02 5.85
C THR A 653 18.05 -40.46 6.17
N ILE A 654 16.79 -40.84 5.90
CA ILE A 654 16.28 -42.22 6.11
C ILE A 654 16.94 -43.22 5.15
N LEU A 655 17.20 -42.80 3.91
CA LEU A 655 17.86 -43.62 2.87
C LEU A 655 19.38 -43.72 3.05
N ASP A 656 19.96 -43.06 4.05
CA ASP A 656 21.40 -42.98 4.33
C ASP A 656 22.24 -42.39 3.16
N ASP A 657 21.63 -41.50 2.36
CA ASP A 657 22.32 -40.71 1.34
C ASP A 657 22.74 -39.35 1.91
N LYS A 658 23.91 -39.33 2.55
CA LYS A 658 24.42 -38.17 3.28
C LYS A 658 24.67 -36.95 2.39
N GLU A 659 25.13 -37.16 1.16
CA GLU A 659 25.45 -36.06 0.25
C GLU A 659 24.16 -35.29 -0.13
N LEU A 660 23.10 -36.01 -0.47
CA LEU A 660 21.82 -35.39 -0.79
C LEU A 660 21.12 -34.84 0.45
N ALA A 661 21.20 -35.53 1.60
CA ALA A 661 20.66 -35.01 2.85
C ALA A 661 21.30 -33.66 3.22
N ASP A 662 22.64 -33.56 3.19
CA ASP A 662 23.37 -32.32 3.49
C ASP A 662 23.05 -31.22 2.48
N LYS A 663 22.92 -31.56 1.19
CA LYS A 663 22.51 -30.61 0.15
C LYS A 663 21.14 -29.99 0.43
N TYR A 664 20.13 -30.80 0.74
CA TYR A 664 18.78 -30.30 0.98
C TYR A 664 18.64 -29.65 2.35
N PHE A 665 19.41 -30.07 3.36
CA PHE A 665 19.50 -29.38 4.63
C PHE A 665 20.06 -27.96 4.47
N LYS A 666 21.15 -27.81 3.71
CA LYS A 666 21.71 -26.49 3.39
C LYS A 666 20.68 -25.63 2.64
N ARG A 667 20.05 -26.18 1.59
CA ARG A 667 19.00 -25.47 0.84
C ARG A 667 17.85 -25.03 1.74
N LEU A 668 17.41 -25.88 2.67
CA LEU A 668 16.36 -25.52 3.62
C LEU A 668 16.79 -24.33 4.49
N ASN A 669 17.99 -24.36 5.07
CA ASN A 669 18.49 -23.25 5.88
C ASN A 669 18.63 -21.95 5.08
N ASP A 670 19.14 -22.04 3.85
CA ASP A 670 19.27 -20.88 2.94
C ASP A 670 17.89 -20.27 2.62
N LEU A 671 16.84 -21.10 2.46
CA LEU A 671 15.47 -20.62 2.23
C LEU A 671 14.78 -20.11 3.49
N LEU A 672 15.00 -20.73 4.65
CA LEU A 672 14.40 -20.29 5.92
C LEU A 672 15.08 -19.01 6.46
N ARG A 673 16.34 -18.76 6.08
CA ARG A 673 17.12 -17.53 6.35
C ARG A 673 17.27 -17.14 7.82
N GLY A 674 17.05 -18.07 8.75
CA GLY A 674 16.93 -17.73 10.17
C GLY A 674 15.72 -16.83 10.48
N TYR A 675 14.78 -16.66 9.55
CA TYR A 675 13.62 -15.82 9.74
C TYR A 675 12.50 -16.60 10.44
N HIS A 676 12.27 -16.31 11.72
CA HIS A 676 11.31 -17.02 12.61
C HIS A 676 9.93 -17.27 11.98
N HIS A 677 9.44 -16.36 11.11
CA HIS A 677 8.16 -16.52 10.43
C HIS A 677 8.13 -17.79 9.56
N ASN A 678 9.21 -18.06 8.81
CA ASN A 678 9.28 -19.20 7.89
C ASN A 678 9.27 -20.55 8.64
N TYR A 679 9.99 -20.62 9.77
CA TYR A 679 9.98 -21.80 10.66
C TYR A 679 8.58 -22.03 11.24
N LEU A 680 7.90 -20.98 11.68
CA LEU A 680 6.53 -21.06 12.20
C LEU A 680 5.53 -21.51 11.13
N GLU A 681 5.58 -20.95 9.92
CA GLU A 681 4.70 -21.37 8.82
C GLU A 681 4.88 -22.86 8.50
N LEU A 682 6.14 -23.31 8.37
CA LEU A 682 6.43 -24.71 8.09
C LEU A 682 5.97 -25.61 9.24
N ALA A 683 6.29 -25.29 10.50
CA ALA A 683 5.89 -26.09 11.65
C ALA A 683 4.36 -26.16 11.82
N ILE A 684 3.63 -25.06 11.53
CA ILE A 684 2.17 -25.03 11.56
C ILE A 684 1.56 -25.94 10.50
N ASP A 685 2.14 -25.99 9.31
CA ASP A 685 1.69 -26.89 8.24
C ASP A 685 1.79 -28.37 8.67
N TYR A 686 2.89 -28.76 9.32
CA TYR A 686 3.08 -30.12 9.86
C TYR A 686 2.17 -30.39 11.07
N GLY A 687 2.10 -29.46 12.01
CA GLY A 687 1.25 -29.58 13.20
C GLY A 687 -0.24 -29.70 12.85
N ASN A 688 -0.71 -29.00 11.80
CA ASN A 688 -2.08 -29.12 11.31
C ASN A 688 -2.40 -30.51 10.73
N GLY A 689 -1.38 -31.25 10.27
CA GLY A 689 -1.47 -32.64 9.85
C GLY A 689 -1.19 -33.65 10.96
N GLY A 690 -1.06 -33.24 12.23
CA GLY A 690 -0.76 -34.15 13.34
C GLY A 690 0.69 -34.64 13.41
N LEU A 691 1.58 -34.06 12.59
CA LEU A 691 3.00 -34.43 12.51
C LEU A 691 3.81 -33.66 13.57
N TYR A 692 3.47 -33.84 14.85
CA TYR A 692 3.99 -33.01 15.94
C TYR A 692 5.50 -33.13 16.14
N GLU A 693 6.07 -34.33 15.98
CA GLU A 693 7.52 -34.54 16.08
C GLU A 693 8.28 -33.80 14.96
N ASP A 694 7.80 -33.87 13.71
CA ASP A 694 8.41 -33.11 12.61
C ASP A 694 8.26 -31.59 12.86
N ALA A 695 7.13 -31.13 13.39
CA ALA A 695 6.93 -29.72 13.76
C ALA A 695 7.92 -29.27 14.86
N ILE A 696 8.19 -30.11 15.86
CA ILE A 696 9.20 -29.86 16.90
C ILE A 696 10.60 -29.84 16.28
N ASP A 697 10.93 -30.80 15.41
CA ASP A 697 12.20 -30.85 14.68
C ASP A 697 12.44 -29.55 13.91
N ILE A 698 11.44 -29.08 13.15
CA ILE A 698 11.50 -27.84 12.36
C ILE A 698 11.78 -26.63 13.27
N LEU A 699 11.04 -26.47 14.37
CA LEU A 699 11.23 -25.36 15.29
C LEU A 699 12.60 -25.42 16.00
N SER A 700 13.13 -26.63 16.20
CA SER A 700 14.46 -26.84 16.79
C SER A 700 15.61 -26.46 15.85
N LEU A 701 15.33 -26.27 14.55
CA LEU A 701 16.32 -25.75 13.58
C LEU A 701 16.51 -24.23 13.69
N TYR A 702 15.62 -23.52 14.39
CA TYR A 702 15.76 -22.09 14.60
C TYR A 702 16.87 -21.82 15.61
N ASP A 703 17.91 -21.10 15.19
CA ASP A 703 18.96 -20.64 16.10
C ASP A 703 18.43 -19.50 16.96
N GLU A 704 18.32 -19.74 18.26
CA GLU A 704 17.68 -18.80 19.18
C GLU A 704 18.54 -17.57 19.50
N GLY A 705 19.85 -17.58 19.22
CA GLY A 705 20.74 -16.42 19.24
C GLY A 705 20.48 -15.33 20.32
N GLU A 706 20.81 -14.08 19.98
CA GLU A 706 20.38 -12.89 20.75
C GLU A 706 18.95 -12.45 20.36
N ASP A 707 18.48 -12.86 19.18
CA ASP A 707 17.19 -12.51 18.56
C ASP A 707 16.11 -13.60 18.74
N SER A 708 16.09 -14.26 19.91
CA SER A 708 15.13 -15.33 20.20
C SER A 708 13.68 -14.84 20.05
N TYR A 709 12.85 -15.58 19.32
CA TYR A 709 11.44 -15.21 19.08
C TYR A 709 10.49 -16.02 19.98
N PRO A 710 9.73 -15.39 20.90
CA PRO A 710 8.94 -16.09 21.92
C PRO A 710 7.99 -17.17 21.39
N LEU A 711 7.33 -16.92 20.24
CA LEU A 711 6.36 -17.86 19.70
C LEU A 711 6.97 -19.19 19.28
N ILE A 712 8.26 -19.27 18.96
CA ILE A 712 8.91 -20.55 18.66
C ILE A 712 8.73 -21.50 19.83
N ASN A 713 9.07 -21.06 21.04
CA ASN A 713 8.97 -21.88 22.25
C ASN A 713 7.51 -22.10 22.71
N TYR A 714 6.59 -21.14 22.49
CA TYR A 714 5.16 -21.38 22.75
C TYR A 714 4.61 -22.49 21.84
N TYR A 715 4.95 -22.48 20.55
CA TYR A 715 4.53 -23.54 19.63
C TYR A 715 5.22 -24.87 19.94
N MET A 716 6.50 -24.88 20.32
CA MET A 716 7.18 -26.10 20.80
C MET A 716 6.47 -26.68 22.02
N GLY A 717 6.12 -25.86 23.02
CA GLY A 717 5.38 -26.30 24.20
C GLY A 717 4.03 -26.93 23.83
N TYR A 718 3.31 -26.31 22.90
CA TYR A 718 2.04 -26.82 22.39
C TYR A 718 2.20 -28.17 21.66
N TYR A 719 3.23 -28.31 20.82
CA TYR A 719 3.47 -29.56 20.10
C TYR A 719 3.99 -30.68 21.02
N TYR A 720 4.83 -30.36 22.01
CA TYR A 720 5.22 -31.34 23.04
C TYR A 720 4.01 -31.85 23.84
N MET A 721 3.04 -30.99 24.16
CA MET A 721 1.79 -31.44 24.79
C MET A 721 1.00 -32.40 23.89
N ARG A 722 0.99 -32.17 22.57
CA ARG A 722 0.31 -33.05 21.60
C ARG A 722 1.08 -34.35 21.32
N ALA A 723 2.40 -34.34 21.52
CA ALA A 723 3.28 -35.52 21.49
C ALA A 723 3.39 -36.25 22.86
N ASP A 724 2.53 -35.90 23.82
CA ASP A 724 2.49 -36.47 25.18
C ASP A 724 3.78 -36.27 26.03
N ASP A 725 4.68 -35.35 25.65
CA ASP A 725 5.90 -34.98 26.41
C ASP A 725 5.66 -33.75 27.30
N LYS A 726 4.96 -33.95 28.42
CA LYS A 726 4.53 -32.86 29.31
C LYS A 726 5.69 -32.10 29.97
N ASP A 727 6.79 -32.78 30.27
CA ASP A 727 7.91 -32.17 30.98
C ASP A 727 8.61 -31.14 30.07
N LYS A 728 8.89 -31.52 28.81
CA LYS A 728 9.43 -30.57 27.83
C LYS A 728 8.44 -29.48 27.45
N ALA A 729 7.15 -29.78 27.46
CA ALA A 729 6.14 -28.76 27.20
C ALA A 729 6.19 -27.63 28.24
N VAL A 730 6.27 -27.98 29.52
CA VAL A 730 6.40 -27.00 30.61
C VAL A 730 7.70 -26.22 30.47
N GLU A 731 8.83 -26.88 30.21
CA GLU A 731 10.12 -26.22 30.00
C GLU A 731 10.07 -25.20 28.84
N ALA A 732 9.47 -25.58 27.71
CA ALA A 732 9.31 -24.71 26.56
C ALA A 732 8.43 -23.49 26.89
N TYR A 733 7.32 -23.67 27.62
CA TYR A 733 6.48 -22.53 28.04
C TYR A 733 7.19 -21.61 29.04
N GLU A 734 7.97 -22.14 29.98
CA GLU A 734 8.77 -21.33 30.91
C GLU A 734 9.85 -20.53 30.18
N LYS A 735 10.52 -21.16 29.20
CA LYS A 735 11.49 -20.51 28.33
C LYS A 735 10.86 -19.42 27.48
N ALA A 736 9.70 -19.69 26.87
CA ALA A 736 8.94 -18.70 26.11
C ALA A 736 8.59 -17.46 26.95
N ALA A 737 8.14 -17.68 28.19
CA ALA A 737 7.81 -16.62 29.15
C ALA A 737 9.04 -15.78 29.57
N ALA A 738 10.27 -16.29 29.43
CA ALA A 738 11.49 -15.58 29.77
C ALA A 738 12.00 -14.66 28.64
N ILE A 739 11.72 -14.98 27.37
CA ILE A 739 12.20 -14.23 26.18
C ILE A 739 11.58 -12.83 26.12
N LYS A 740 12.35 -11.81 25.70
CA LYS A 740 11.87 -10.43 25.56
C LYS A 740 10.69 -10.35 24.56
N PRO A 741 9.70 -9.48 24.80
CA PRO A 741 8.50 -9.40 23.97
C PRO A 741 8.63 -8.55 22.69
N ASP A 742 9.78 -7.89 22.52
CA ASP A 742 10.07 -6.98 21.41
C ASP A 742 9.77 -7.65 20.06
N TYR A 743 9.09 -6.93 19.16
CA TYR A 743 8.74 -7.35 17.78
C TYR A 743 7.88 -8.62 17.63
N CYS A 744 7.41 -9.20 18.75
CA CYS A 744 6.56 -10.38 18.75
C CYS A 744 5.07 -10.02 18.65
N PHE A 745 4.55 -10.11 17.42
CA PHE A 745 3.18 -9.73 17.05
C PHE A 745 2.45 -10.93 16.41
N PRO A 746 1.78 -11.79 17.20
CA PRO A 746 1.01 -12.92 16.67
C PRO A 746 -0.26 -12.49 15.93
N ASN A 747 -0.53 -13.05 14.74
CA ASN A 747 -1.74 -12.77 13.95
C ASN A 747 -2.53 -14.01 13.48
N ARG A 748 -2.02 -15.22 13.75
CA ARG A 748 -2.58 -16.49 13.29
C ARG A 748 -3.67 -17.00 14.22
N LEU A 749 -4.66 -17.70 13.66
CA LEU A 749 -5.76 -18.27 14.45
C LEU A 749 -5.28 -19.43 15.34
N GLU A 750 -4.28 -20.21 14.90
CA GLU A 750 -3.63 -21.27 15.66
C GLU A 750 -3.02 -20.73 16.95
N SER A 751 -2.46 -19.51 16.90
CA SER A 751 -1.84 -18.88 18.07
C SER A 751 -2.84 -18.63 19.21
N ILE A 752 -4.15 -18.54 18.92
CA ILE A 752 -5.19 -18.43 19.95
C ILE A 752 -5.16 -19.66 20.86
N LEU A 753 -5.13 -20.86 20.27
CA LEU A 753 -5.13 -22.12 21.00
C LEU A 753 -3.82 -22.35 21.74
N VAL A 754 -2.69 -22.06 21.06
CA VAL A 754 -1.34 -22.19 21.63
C VAL A 754 -1.19 -21.31 22.88
N LEU A 755 -1.53 -20.03 22.79
CA LEU A 755 -1.37 -19.09 23.90
C LEU A 755 -2.38 -19.35 25.03
N ALA A 756 -3.60 -19.78 24.70
CA ALA A 756 -4.59 -20.17 25.71
C ALA A 756 -4.14 -21.39 26.52
N GLU A 757 -3.53 -22.39 25.88
CA GLU A 757 -2.97 -23.56 26.55
C GLU A 757 -1.74 -23.18 27.39
N ALA A 758 -0.85 -22.35 26.87
CA ALA A 758 0.31 -21.84 27.61
C ALA A 758 -0.10 -21.13 28.91
N MET A 759 -1.14 -20.29 28.86
CA MET A 759 -1.70 -19.61 30.04
C MET A 759 -2.30 -20.59 31.06
N TYR A 760 -2.89 -21.68 30.59
CA TYR A 760 -3.46 -22.70 31.46
C TYR A 760 -2.38 -23.51 32.18
N ILE A 761 -1.29 -23.85 31.47
CA ILE A 761 -0.17 -24.62 32.02
C ILE A 761 0.75 -23.77 32.90
N ASN A 762 1.13 -22.57 32.42
CA ASN A 762 1.98 -21.62 33.15
C ASN A 762 1.19 -20.38 33.59
N ASN A 763 0.53 -20.47 34.74
CA ASN A 763 -0.32 -19.38 35.25
C ASN A 763 0.44 -18.11 35.72
N LYS A 764 1.78 -18.16 35.78
CA LYS A 764 2.64 -17.02 36.14
C LYS A 764 3.08 -16.22 34.93
N ASP A 765 2.83 -16.71 33.72
CA ASP A 765 3.22 -16.07 32.47
C ASP A 765 2.47 -14.74 32.27
N SER A 766 3.20 -13.63 32.25
CA SER A 766 2.68 -12.30 31.91
C SER A 766 2.65 -12.01 30.41
N LYS A 767 3.43 -12.74 29.60
CA LYS A 767 3.60 -12.48 28.16
C LYS A 767 2.59 -13.24 27.31
N ALA A 768 2.24 -14.48 27.63
CA ALA A 768 1.17 -15.21 26.94
C ALA A 768 -0.17 -14.45 26.90
N PRO A 769 -0.70 -13.90 28.02
CA PRO A 769 -1.92 -13.10 27.96
C PRO A 769 -1.72 -11.79 27.17
N TYR A 770 -0.53 -11.18 27.19
CA TYR A 770 -0.21 -10.01 26.37
C TYR A 770 -0.26 -10.31 24.87
N TYR A 771 0.38 -11.40 24.42
CA TYR A 771 0.37 -11.81 23.01
C TYR A 771 -1.03 -12.16 22.53
N LEU A 772 -1.80 -12.88 23.36
CA LEU A 772 -3.19 -13.23 23.04
C LEU A 772 -4.08 -11.98 22.99
N ALA A 773 -3.86 -11.02 23.88
CA ALA A 773 -4.56 -9.75 23.86
C ALA A 773 -4.28 -8.97 22.56
N ASN A 774 -3.02 -8.86 22.13
CA ASN A 774 -2.66 -8.19 20.88
C ASN A 774 -3.37 -8.84 19.68
N LEU A 775 -3.32 -10.16 19.58
CA LEU A 775 -4.01 -10.93 18.56
C LEU A 775 -5.52 -10.70 18.60
N LEU A 776 -6.16 -10.78 19.77
CA LEU A 776 -7.60 -10.60 19.89
C LEU A 776 -8.05 -9.15 19.65
N TYR A 777 -7.23 -8.16 19.96
CA TYR A 777 -7.50 -6.77 19.62
C TYR A 777 -7.48 -6.58 18.10
N ASP A 778 -6.47 -7.14 17.42
CA ASP A 778 -6.37 -7.17 15.97
C ASP A 778 -7.58 -7.84 15.29
N LYS A 779 -8.10 -8.89 15.94
CA LYS A 779 -9.31 -9.62 15.52
C LYS A 779 -10.61 -8.95 16.00
N LYS A 780 -10.57 -7.71 16.49
CA LYS A 780 -11.74 -6.93 16.94
C LYS A 780 -12.51 -7.54 18.12
N GLN A 781 -11.87 -8.43 18.89
CA GLN A 781 -12.41 -8.96 20.15
C GLN A 781 -11.96 -8.09 21.34
N TYR A 782 -12.26 -6.78 21.27
CA TYR A 782 -11.70 -5.75 22.15
C TYR A 782 -11.87 -6.03 23.64
N GLN A 783 -13.07 -6.44 24.08
CA GLN A 783 -13.34 -6.68 25.50
C GLN A 783 -12.58 -7.90 26.06
N LYS A 784 -12.28 -8.90 25.22
CA LYS A 784 -11.43 -10.03 25.63
C LYS A 784 -9.96 -9.58 25.70
N ALA A 785 -9.50 -8.80 24.72
CA ALA A 785 -8.15 -8.25 24.71
C ALA A 785 -7.87 -7.37 25.94
N ILE A 786 -8.77 -6.47 26.30
CA ILE A 786 -8.65 -5.59 27.49
C ILE A 786 -8.44 -6.43 28.75
N LYS A 787 -9.28 -7.44 28.99
CA LYS A 787 -9.16 -8.33 30.16
C LYS A 787 -7.84 -9.09 30.21
N LEU A 788 -7.31 -9.48 29.05
CA LEU A 788 -6.05 -10.19 28.96
C LEU A 788 -4.84 -9.26 29.20
N TRP A 789 -4.86 -8.02 28.70
CA TRP A 789 -3.85 -7.03 29.06
C TRP A 789 -3.90 -6.66 30.55
N GLU A 790 -5.10 -6.53 31.15
CA GLU A 790 -5.26 -6.37 32.60
C GLU A 790 -4.59 -7.54 33.35
N ALA A 791 -4.85 -8.78 32.93
CA ALA A 791 -4.28 -9.98 33.53
C ALA A 791 -2.76 -10.12 33.31
N SER A 792 -2.22 -9.53 32.23
CA SER A 792 -0.78 -9.43 31.96
C SER A 792 -0.11 -8.46 32.95
N ILE A 793 -0.67 -7.26 33.09
CA ILE A 793 -0.14 -6.21 33.98
C ILE A 793 -0.29 -6.57 35.47
N GLU A 794 -1.31 -7.36 35.83
CA GLU A 794 -1.45 -7.91 37.18
C GLU A 794 -0.28 -8.84 37.55
N LYS A 795 0.23 -9.61 36.58
CA LYS A 795 1.37 -10.53 36.76
C LYS A 795 2.72 -9.82 36.68
N ASP A 796 2.82 -8.83 35.81
CA ASP A 796 4.01 -7.99 35.65
C ASP A 796 3.61 -6.52 35.50
N ASN A 797 3.72 -5.79 36.62
CA ASN A 797 3.35 -4.39 36.65
C ASN A 797 4.39 -3.45 36.01
N THR A 798 5.55 -3.97 35.58
CA THR A 798 6.62 -3.23 34.89
C THR A 798 6.54 -3.32 33.37
N PHE A 799 5.52 -3.99 32.83
CA PHE A 799 5.37 -4.18 31.39
C PHE A 799 4.81 -2.92 30.70
N ALA A 800 5.72 -2.05 30.21
CA ALA A 800 5.39 -0.77 29.60
C ALA A 800 4.46 -0.92 28.37
N ILE A 801 4.80 -1.81 27.43
CA ILE A 801 4.04 -2.03 26.18
C ILE A 801 2.61 -2.47 26.46
N ALA A 802 2.41 -3.40 27.40
CA ALA A 802 1.07 -3.85 27.80
C ALA A 802 0.25 -2.70 28.43
N SER A 803 0.90 -1.86 29.25
CA SER A 803 0.26 -0.68 29.85
C SER A 803 -0.17 0.32 28.76
N ARG A 804 0.69 0.60 27.77
CA ARG A 804 0.36 1.46 26.63
C ARG A 804 -0.81 0.88 25.80
N ASN A 805 -0.79 -0.42 25.48
CA ASN A 805 -1.87 -1.02 24.69
C ASN A 805 -3.22 -0.95 25.42
N LEU A 806 -3.21 -1.20 26.73
CA LEU A 806 -4.40 -1.07 27.58
C LEU A 806 -4.91 0.38 27.63
N ALA A 807 -4.01 1.36 27.70
CA ALA A 807 -4.37 2.76 27.64
C ALA A 807 -5.14 3.12 26.36
N LEU A 808 -4.61 2.72 25.19
CA LEU A 808 -5.26 2.98 23.91
C LEU A 808 -6.64 2.32 23.82
N ALA A 809 -6.76 1.08 24.30
CA ALA A 809 -8.03 0.36 24.28
C ALA A 809 -9.09 1.00 25.18
N TYR A 810 -8.70 1.51 26.36
CA TYR A 810 -9.61 2.22 27.24
C TYR A 810 -10.12 3.51 26.61
N VAL A 811 -9.25 4.30 25.96
CA VAL A 811 -9.67 5.53 25.29
C VAL A 811 -10.56 5.23 24.09
N ASN A 812 -10.12 4.37 23.18
CA ASN A 812 -10.78 4.21 21.87
C ASN A 812 -12.01 3.31 21.91
N LYS A 813 -12.09 2.34 22.82
CA LYS A 813 -13.17 1.31 22.81
C LYS A 813 -14.10 1.38 24.00
N ASN A 814 -13.70 2.03 25.09
CA ASN A 814 -14.52 2.19 26.31
C ASN A 814 -14.84 3.65 26.66
N ASP A 815 -14.32 4.63 25.89
CA ASP A 815 -14.41 6.06 26.18
C ASP A 815 -13.92 6.45 27.60
N ASP A 816 -13.03 5.65 28.21
CA ASP A 816 -12.50 5.86 29.56
C ASP A 816 -11.14 6.58 29.50
N THR A 817 -11.20 7.89 29.26
CA THR A 817 -10.01 8.73 29.16
C THR A 817 -9.20 8.83 30.45
N LYS A 818 -9.83 8.63 31.62
CA LYS A 818 -9.13 8.67 32.91
C LYS A 818 -8.22 7.47 33.09
N LYS A 819 -8.71 6.26 32.82
CA LYS A 819 -7.88 5.07 32.84
C LYS A 819 -6.85 5.08 31.73
N GLY A 820 -7.26 5.50 30.52
CA GLY A 820 -6.36 5.67 29.39
C GLY A 820 -5.14 6.51 29.76
N LEU A 821 -5.39 7.70 30.31
CA LEU A 821 -4.35 8.60 30.77
C LEU A 821 -3.42 7.96 31.82
N PHE A 822 -4.00 7.37 32.87
CA PHE A 822 -3.22 6.74 33.94
C PHE A 822 -2.26 5.66 33.43
N TYR A 823 -2.73 4.78 32.54
CA TYR A 823 -1.89 3.70 32.01
C TYR A 823 -0.86 4.20 30.99
N LEU A 824 -1.14 5.29 30.27
CA LEU A 824 -0.20 5.87 29.32
C LEU A 824 0.92 6.64 30.03
N GLU A 825 0.59 7.42 31.06
CA GLU A 825 1.59 8.04 31.96
C GLU A 825 2.47 6.95 32.59
N LYS A 826 1.86 5.87 33.10
CA LYS A 826 2.60 4.71 33.63
C LYS A 826 3.52 4.07 32.60
N ALA A 827 3.06 3.90 31.36
CA ALA A 827 3.88 3.30 30.31
C ALA A 827 5.13 4.14 30.02
N PHE A 828 4.98 5.47 29.95
CA PHE A 828 6.09 6.38 29.76
C PHE A 828 7.02 6.45 30.99
N ASP A 829 6.48 6.39 32.21
CA ASP A 829 7.29 6.33 33.44
C ASP A 829 8.18 5.08 33.50
N LEU A 830 7.73 3.97 32.90
CA LEU A 830 8.49 2.73 32.81
C LEU A 830 9.58 2.75 31.73
N ASP A 831 9.40 3.54 30.66
CA ASP A 831 10.40 3.76 29.60
C ASP A 831 10.27 5.17 29.00
N GLN A 832 11.07 6.10 29.54
CA GLN A 832 11.09 7.50 29.11
C GLN A 832 11.84 7.72 27.78
N THR A 833 12.47 6.67 27.24
CA THR A 833 13.23 6.75 25.98
C THR A 833 12.37 6.46 24.75
N ASP A 834 11.14 5.99 24.95
CA ASP A 834 10.17 5.65 23.92
C ASP A 834 9.46 6.91 23.37
N ALA A 835 9.96 7.40 22.23
CA ALA A 835 9.42 8.58 21.56
C ALA A 835 8.00 8.39 21.03
N ARG A 836 7.59 7.14 20.75
CA ARG A 836 6.23 6.86 20.33
C ARG A 836 5.27 7.02 21.50
N VAL A 837 5.60 6.46 22.66
CA VAL A 837 4.74 6.61 23.85
C VAL A 837 4.66 8.07 24.28
N LEU A 838 5.76 8.83 24.22
CA LEU A 838 5.75 10.26 24.50
C LEU A 838 4.83 11.05 23.54
N PHE A 839 4.92 10.77 22.23
CA PHE A 839 4.03 11.37 21.24
C PHE A 839 2.55 11.06 21.52
N GLU A 840 2.22 9.79 21.79
CA GLU A 840 0.85 9.39 22.11
C GLU A 840 0.35 10.04 23.41
N LEU A 841 1.21 10.18 24.42
CA LEU A 841 0.86 10.85 25.67
C LEU A 841 0.55 12.33 25.44
N ASP A 842 1.38 13.03 24.65
CA ASP A 842 1.15 14.43 24.30
C ASP A 842 -0.13 14.62 23.46
N GLN A 843 -0.44 13.71 22.53
CA GLN A 843 -1.71 13.71 21.80
C GLN A 843 -2.91 13.54 22.73
N LEU A 844 -2.81 12.69 23.76
CA LEU A 844 -3.88 12.55 24.76
C LEU A 844 -4.00 13.82 25.63
N TYR A 845 -2.89 14.44 26.02
CA TYR A 845 -2.90 15.74 26.72
C TYR A 845 -3.57 16.84 25.90
N LYS A 846 -3.28 16.89 24.60
CA LYS A 846 -3.91 17.79 23.63
C LYS A 846 -5.43 17.57 23.58
N LYS A 847 -5.88 16.32 23.44
CA LYS A 847 -7.30 15.94 23.42
C LYS A 847 -8.03 16.31 24.71
N LEU A 848 -7.34 16.18 25.85
CA LEU A 848 -7.85 16.58 27.17
C LEU A 848 -7.75 18.10 27.43
N GLN A 849 -7.34 18.88 26.44
CA GLN A 849 -7.18 20.33 26.53
C GLN A 849 -6.28 20.76 27.69
N ARG A 850 -5.18 20.03 27.95
CA ARG A 850 -4.17 20.45 28.94
C ARG A 850 -3.52 21.79 28.50
N PRO A 851 -3.22 22.71 29.45
CA PRO A 851 -2.61 23.99 29.12
C PRO A 851 -1.29 23.86 28.34
N TYR A 852 -1.07 24.74 27.35
CA TYR A 852 0.12 24.69 26.48
C TYR A 852 1.43 24.74 27.24
N LYS A 853 1.51 25.58 28.28
CA LYS A 853 2.73 25.71 29.09
C LYS A 853 3.07 24.43 29.82
N GLU A 854 2.07 23.70 30.33
CA GLU A 854 2.29 22.44 31.00
C GLU A 854 2.79 21.36 30.03
N ARG A 855 2.17 21.27 28.84
CA ARG A 855 2.62 20.37 27.77
C ARG A 855 4.04 20.72 27.32
N LEU A 856 4.33 22.00 27.11
CA LEU A 856 5.62 22.49 26.66
C LEU A 856 6.72 22.13 27.67
N THR A 857 6.53 22.46 28.96
CA THR A 857 7.49 22.12 30.01
C THR A 857 7.72 20.62 30.10
N PHE A 858 6.67 19.80 29.95
CA PHE A 858 6.82 18.35 29.95
C PHE A 858 7.67 17.83 28.78
N LEU A 859 7.51 18.40 27.57
CA LEU A 859 8.36 18.04 26.42
C LEU A 859 9.80 18.55 26.60
N GLU A 860 9.99 19.75 27.15
CA GLU A 860 11.33 20.32 27.44
C GLU A 860 12.12 19.48 28.46
N GLU A 861 11.44 18.80 29.38
CA GLU A 861 12.06 17.85 30.32
C GLU A 861 12.56 16.56 29.64
N HIS A 862 12.13 16.27 28.42
CA HIS A 862 12.41 15.01 27.70
C HIS A 862 12.95 15.24 26.27
N MET A 863 13.73 16.30 26.06
CA MET A 863 14.17 16.72 24.71
C MET A 863 14.94 15.66 23.92
N GLU A 864 15.76 14.83 24.59
CA GLU A 864 16.47 13.71 23.92
C GLU A 864 15.50 12.72 23.26
N THR A 865 14.30 12.53 23.83
CA THR A 865 13.26 11.67 23.26
C THR A 865 12.43 12.43 22.21
N VAL A 866 12.19 13.74 22.40
CA VAL A 866 11.45 14.59 21.46
C VAL A 866 12.16 14.72 20.10
N GLU A 867 13.49 14.82 20.09
CA GLU A 867 14.27 15.06 18.88
C GLU A 867 14.36 13.86 17.92
N LYS A 868 14.00 12.65 18.38
CA LYS A 868 14.05 11.41 17.59
C LYS A 868 13.05 11.36 16.44
N ARG A 869 11.95 12.14 16.51
CA ARG A 869 10.86 12.08 15.53
C ARG A 869 10.39 13.45 15.09
N ASP A 870 10.08 13.58 13.80
CA ASP A 870 9.59 14.84 13.24
C ASP A 870 8.18 15.20 13.69
N ASP A 871 7.27 14.23 13.81
CA ASP A 871 5.89 14.47 14.24
C ASP A 871 5.79 15.01 15.67
N LEU A 872 6.57 14.45 16.60
CA LEU A 872 6.67 14.93 17.98
C LEU A 872 7.37 16.28 18.06
N PHE A 873 8.45 16.48 17.30
CA PHE A 873 9.14 17.77 17.25
C PHE A 873 8.25 18.89 16.67
N ILE A 874 7.37 18.57 15.73
CA ILE A 874 6.37 19.51 15.20
C ILE A 874 5.33 19.90 16.28
N GLU A 875 4.88 18.97 17.14
CA GLU A 875 4.01 19.33 18.28
C GLU A 875 4.73 20.28 19.25
N TYR A 876 6.02 20.04 19.51
CA TYR A 876 6.85 20.94 20.32
C TYR A 876 6.92 22.36 19.72
N ILE A 877 7.18 22.48 18.41
CA ILE A 877 7.13 23.78 17.68
C ILE A 877 5.74 24.42 17.77
N THR A 878 4.69 23.61 17.61
CA THR A 878 3.30 24.06 17.65
C THR A 878 2.98 24.69 19.01
N LEU A 879 3.51 24.15 20.11
CA LEU A 879 3.32 24.70 21.44
C LEU A 879 3.97 26.08 21.63
N TYR A 880 5.17 26.32 21.08
CA TYR A 880 5.79 27.65 21.07
C TYR A 880 4.95 28.68 20.30
N ASN A 881 4.45 28.30 19.12
CA ASN A 881 3.50 29.13 18.37
C ASN A 881 2.24 29.41 19.19
N ASN A 882 1.73 28.43 19.94
CA ASN A 882 0.51 28.57 20.73
C ASN A 882 0.67 29.48 21.96
N ILE A 883 1.88 29.63 22.51
CA ILE A 883 2.14 30.57 23.61
C ILE A 883 2.60 31.96 23.15
N GLY A 884 2.73 32.17 21.84
CA GLY A 884 3.14 33.43 21.23
C GLY A 884 4.64 33.62 21.09
N ASP A 885 5.47 32.59 21.31
CA ASP A 885 6.92 32.68 21.08
C ASP A 885 7.27 32.24 19.65
N TYR A 886 6.80 33.05 18.70
CA TYR A 886 6.96 32.79 17.27
C TYR A 886 8.43 32.83 16.83
N SER A 887 9.27 33.62 17.51
CA SER A 887 10.70 33.70 17.25
C SER A 887 11.40 32.38 17.57
N LYS A 888 11.05 31.75 18.70
CA LYS A 888 11.61 30.45 19.05
C LYS A 888 11.14 29.34 18.11
N ALA A 889 9.85 29.33 17.77
CA ALA A 889 9.31 28.38 16.79
C ALA A 889 10.05 28.49 15.43
N LEU A 890 10.30 29.72 14.97
CA LEU A 890 11.04 29.98 13.73
C LEU A 890 12.50 29.48 13.81
N GLU A 891 13.18 29.72 14.93
CA GLU A 891 14.55 29.24 15.18
C GLU A 891 14.62 27.70 15.12
N LEU A 892 13.69 27.02 15.78
CA LEU A 892 13.62 25.55 15.80
C LEU A 892 13.37 24.98 14.40
N ILE A 893 12.46 25.58 13.63
CA ILE A 893 12.20 25.16 12.25
C ILE A 893 13.44 25.36 11.39
N ALA A 894 14.17 26.47 11.53
CA ALA A 894 15.34 26.77 10.72
C ALA A 894 16.54 25.84 10.99
N ASN A 895 16.63 25.28 12.20
CA ASN A 895 17.78 24.48 12.64
C ASN A 895 17.57 22.96 12.50
N ARG A 896 16.43 22.50 12.00
CA ARG A 896 16.12 21.08 11.78
C ARG A 896 15.87 20.80 10.29
N LYS A 897 16.28 19.61 9.85
CA LYS A 897 15.86 19.01 8.59
C LYS A 897 14.68 18.08 8.86
N PHE A 898 13.55 18.36 8.23
CA PHE A 898 12.33 17.57 8.36
C PHE A 898 12.20 16.60 7.18
N HIS A 899 11.62 15.44 7.47
CA HIS A 899 11.32 14.39 6.51
C HIS A 899 9.81 14.29 6.36
N PRO A 900 9.24 14.61 5.18
CA PRO A 900 7.82 14.36 4.95
C PRO A 900 7.54 12.86 4.95
N TRP A 901 6.33 12.51 5.35
CA TRP A 901 5.80 11.14 5.33
C TRP A 901 4.42 11.16 4.68
N GLU A 902 3.96 9.99 4.22
CA GLU A 902 2.64 9.91 3.58
C GLU A 902 1.52 10.28 4.58
N GLY A 903 0.79 11.34 4.25
CA GLY A 903 -0.21 11.96 5.10
C GLY A 903 0.32 13.10 5.97
N GLY A 904 1.62 13.21 6.18
CA GLY A 904 2.25 14.27 6.98
C GLY A 904 2.37 15.63 6.29
N GLU A 905 2.07 15.69 4.99
CA GLU A 905 2.30 16.87 4.17
C GLU A 905 1.52 18.07 4.69
N GLY A 906 2.16 19.24 4.68
CA GLY A 906 1.57 20.49 5.12
C GLY A 906 1.78 20.82 6.61
N LYS A 907 2.22 19.87 7.45
CA LYS A 907 2.31 20.08 8.90
C LYS A 907 3.40 21.08 9.28
N VAL A 908 4.64 20.84 8.83
CA VAL A 908 5.76 21.73 9.13
C VAL A 908 5.63 23.07 8.38
N THR A 909 5.17 23.04 7.13
CA THR A 909 4.98 24.25 6.30
C THR A 909 3.88 25.16 6.89
N THR A 910 2.86 24.59 7.52
CA THR A 910 1.86 25.36 8.29
C THR A 910 2.49 26.09 9.48
N GLN A 911 3.34 25.43 10.28
CA GLN A 911 4.02 26.09 11.40
C GLN A 911 5.04 27.14 10.92
N TYR A 912 5.73 26.88 9.81
CA TYR A 912 6.66 27.79 9.14
C TYR A 912 5.99 29.09 8.69
N LYS A 913 4.81 29.00 8.06
CA LYS A 913 4.01 30.16 7.66
C LYS A 913 3.46 30.89 8.88
N ARG A 914 2.90 30.15 9.85
CA ARG A 914 2.27 30.70 11.05
C ARG A 914 3.20 31.64 11.81
N CYS A 915 4.38 31.17 12.21
CA CYS A 915 5.31 31.99 13.01
C CYS A 915 5.71 33.29 12.30
N ARG A 916 5.97 33.24 10.99
CA ARG A 916 6.32 34.44 10.20
C ARG A 916 5.18 35.41 10.04
N ILE A 917 3.97 34.93 9.77
CA ILE A 917 2.79 35.77 9.63
C ILE A 917 2.50 36.50 10.95
N GLU A 918 2.57 35.81 12.09
CA GLU A 918 2.34 36.47 13.39
C GLU A 918 3.46 37.47 13.73
N LEU A 919 4.74 37.15 13.48
CA LEU A 919 5.84 38.12 13.61
C LEU A 919 5.66 39.35 12.70
N ALA A 920 5.16 39.13 11.47
CA ALA A 920 4.88 40.23 10.55
C ALA A 920 3.75 41.13 11.08
N LYS A 921 2.71 40.57 11.70
CA LYS A 921 1.66 41.37 12.36
C LYS A 921 2.24 42.20 13.51
N GLU A 922 3.10 41.64 14.35
CA GLU A 922 3.78 42.38 15.44
C GLU A 922 4.62 43.53 14.88
N ALA A 923 5.35 43.29 13.80
CA ALA A 923 6.14 44.29 13.10
C ALA A 923 5.26 45.40 12.49
N ILE A 924 4.13 45.06 11.86
CA ILE A 924 3.15 46.03 11.33
C ILE A 924 2.59 46.90 12.47
N VAL A 925 2.18 46.31 13.60
CA VAL A 925 1.70 47.07 14.78
C VAL A 925 2.78 48.00 15.33
N SER A 926 4.04 47.57 15.27
CA SER A 926 5.20 48.32 15.73
C SER A 926 5.76 49.31 14.69
N ASN A 927 5.09 49.49 13.54
CA ASN A 927 5.54 50.30 12.41
C ASN A 927 6.93 49.93 11.84
N LYS A 928 7.29 48.64 11.90
CA LYS A 928 8.49 48.07 11.27
C LYS A 928 8.12 47.36 9.97
N ALA A 929 7.67 48.13 9.00
CA ALA A 929 7.06 47.59 7.78
C ALA A 929 8.04 46.80 6.91
N GLU A 930 9.31 47.21 6.82
CA GLU A 930 10.34 46.49 6.06
C GLU A 930 10.62 45.10 6.61
N GLU A 931 10.58 44.95 7.94
CA GLU A 931 10.71 43.67 8.63
C GLU A 931 9.50 42.77 8.32
N ALA A 932 8.28 43.32 8.37
CA ALA A 932 7.06 42.60 8.00
C ALA A 932 7.06 42.12 6.54
N ILE A 933 7.46 42.99 5.60
CA ILE A 933 7.56 42.65 4.17
C ILE A 933 8.54 41.49 3.98
N LYS A 934 9.70 41.54 4.61
CA LYS A 934 10.70 40.47 4.50
C LYS A 934 10.13 39.12 4.99
N LEU A 935 9.52 39.10 6.18
CA LEU A 935 8.93 37.89 6.75
C LEU A 935 7.85 37.29 5.84
N LEU A 936 6.97 38.12 5.26
CA LEU A 936 5.88 37.66 4.41
C LEU A 936 6.37 37.20 3.03
N GLN A 937 7.39 37.85 2.47
CA GLN A 937 8.02 37.40 1.22
C GLN A 937 8.67 36.03 1.37
N GLU A 938 9.32 35.77 2.52
CA GLU A 938 9.90 34.45 2.80
C GLU A 938 8.82 33.34 2.84
N CYS A 939 7.56 33.63 3.18
CA CYS A 939 6.49 32.64 3.15
C CYS A 939 6.14 32.14 1.73
N THR A 940 6.51 32.89 0.69
CA THR A 940 6.17 32.55 -0.70
C THR A 940 7.08 31.47 -1.31
N VAL A 941 8.17 31.11 -0.63
CA VAL A 941 9.16 30.11 -1.04
C VAL A 941 9.51 29.21 0.14
N TYR A 942 9.46 27.89 -0.06
CA TYR A 942 9.77 26.95 1.02
C TYR A 942 11.27 26.58 1.01
N PRO A 943 11.99 26.73 2.14
CA PRO A 943 13.38 26.31 2.21
C PRO A 943 13.49 24.77 2.26
N HIS A 944 14.57 24.23 1.69
CA HIS A 944 14.74 22.78 1.53
C HIS A 944 14.71 21.99 2.85
N ASN A 945 15.04 22.61 3.98
CA ASN A 945 15.05 21.94 5.27
C ASN A 945 13.64 21.55 5.75
N LEU A 946 12.57 22.10 5.16
CA LEU A 946 11.21 21.65 5.44
C LEU A 946 10.89 20.28 4.82
N GLY A 947 11.68 19.84 3.84
CA GLY A 947 11.44 18.60 3.11
C GLY A 947 10.24 18.64 2.14
N GLU A 948 9.45 19.72 2.13
CA GLU A 948 8.27 19.90 1.28
C GLU A 948 8.44 21.10 0.33
N GLY A 949 7.88 20.98 -0.87
CA GLY A 949 7.75 22.08 -1.83
C GLY A 949 6.34 22.64 -1.87
N LYS A 950 6.15 23.77 -2.53
CA LYS A 950 4.86 24.46 -2.61
C LYS A 950 4.03 23.97 -3.80
N LEU A 951 2.72 23.78 -3.58
CA LEU A 951 1.77 23.50 -4.65
C LEU A 951 1.43 24.78 -5.44
N PRO A 952 1.31 24.73 -6.78
CA PRO A 952 0.94 25.88 -7.59
C PRO A 952 -0.41 26.52 -7.20
N ALA A 953 -1.35 25.69 -6.76
CA ALA A 953 -2.69 26.14 -6.38
C ALA A 953 -2.78 26.69 -4.95
N ALA A 954 -1.73 26.61 -4.12
CA ALA A 954 -1.82 26.96 -2.70
C ALA A 954 -2.31 28.42 -2.48
N ALA A 955 -3.39 28.59 -1.71
CA ALA A 955 -3.89 29.91 -1.33
C ALA A 955 -2.93 30.61 -0.35
N GLU A 956 -2.72 31.91 -0.58
CA GLU A 956 -1.81 32.78 0.16
C GLU A 956 -2.44 34.15 0.46
N ASN A 957 -3.77 34.19 0.54
CA ASN A 957 -4.54 35.41 0.67
C ASN A 957 -4.15 36.20 1.92
N ASP A 958 -3.89 35.50 3.03
CA ASP A 958 -3.41 36.08 4.28
C ASP A 958 -2.03 36.74 4.14
N ILE A 959 -1.06 36.06 3.52
CA ILE A 959 0.30 36.55 3.26
C ILE A 959 0.24 37.85 2.44
N TYR A 960 -0.46 37.82 1.30
CA TYR A 960 -0.57 38.97 0.41
C TYR A 960 -1.37 40.11 1.05
N TYR A 961 -2.42 39.82 1.84
CA TYR A 961 -3.17 40.86 2.56
C TYR A 961 -2.27 41.62 3.54
N PHE A 962 -1.54 40.92 4.41
CA PHE A 962 -0.64 41.58 5.36
C PHE A 962 0.53 42.27 4.67
N MET A 963 1.00 41.74 3.53
CA MET A 963 2.07 42.36 2.77
C MET A 963 1.59 43.68 2.14
N GLY A 964 0.35 43.74 1.67
CA GLY A 964 -0.29 44.96 1.22
C GLY A 964 -0.37 46.02 2.33
N MET A 965 -0.77 45.63 3.54
CA MET A 965 -0.78 46.52 4.70
C MET A 965 0.62 47.04 5.05
N ALA A 966 1.65 46.21 4.97
CA ALA A 966 3.02 46.63 5.23
C ALA A 966 3.53 47.62 4.17
N TYR A 967 3.18 47.44 2.88
CA TYR A 967 3.50 48.41 1.83
C TYR A 967 2.77 49.75 1.99
N GLU A 968 1.52 49.75 2.47
CA GLU A 968 0.81 50.99 2.82
C GLU A 968 1.57 51.80 3.88
N LEU A 969 2.14 51.15 4.89
CA LEU A 969 2.87 51.81 5.98
C LEU A 969 4.12 52.58 5.51
N ILE A 970 4.75 52.14 4.42
CA ILE A 970 5.92 52.81 3.83
C ILE A 970 5.58 53.69 2.62
N GLY A 971 4.29 53.83 2.29
CA GLY A 971 3.81 54.69 1.20
C GLY A 971 3.96 54.10 -0.21
N GLU A 972 4.18 52.79 -0.34
CA GLU A 972 4.33 52.08 -1.62
C GLU A 972 2.95 51.62 -2.16
N GLU A 973 2.08 52.58 -2.47
CA GLU A 973 0.66 52.33 -2.81
C GLU A 973 0.46 51.36 -3.98
N SER A 974 1.29 51.43 -5.03
CA SER A 974 1.18 50.53 -6.18
C SER A 974 1.42 49.06 -5.81
N LYS A 975 2.39 48.80 -4.91
CA LYS A 975 2.69 47.44 -4.46
C LYS A 975 1.63 46.93 -3.49
N ALA A 976 1.10 47.82 -2.65
CA ALA A 976 -0.01 47.48 -1.78
C ALA A 976 -1.23 47.00 -2.59
N VAL A 977 -1.61 47.75 -3.63
CA VAL A 977 -2.71 47.38 -4.54
C VAL A 977 -2.44 46.06 -5.25
N GLU A 978 -1.22 45.82 -5.74
CA GLU A 978 -0.86 44.53 -6.36
C GLU A 978 -1.04 43.36 -5.38
N CYS A 979 -0.61 43.54 -4.13
CA CYS A 979 -0.76 42.52 -3.09
C CYS A 979 -2.24 42.26 -2.77
N TYR A 980 -3.05 43.31 -2.62
CA TYR A 980 -4.48 43.14 -2.39
C TYR A 980 -5.20 42.50 -3.57
N ASP A 981 -4.79 42.80 -4.81
CA ASP A 981 -5.36 42.16 -6.00
C ASP A 981 -5.09 40.65 -5.97
N LYS A 982 -3.85 40.23 -5.71
CA LYS A 982 -3.48 38.81 -5.51
C LYS A 982 -4.28 38.17 -4.38
N ALA A 983 -4.39 38.85 -3.24
CA ALA A 983 -5.17 38.37 -2.10
C ALA A 983 -6.68 38.31 -2.38
N SER A 984 -7.19 38.92 -3.45
CA SER A 984 -8.61 38.94 -3.79
C SER A 984 -9.08 37.75 -4.65
N TYR A 985 -8.15 36.93 -5.16
CA TYR A 985 -8.44 35.71 -5.91
C TYR A 985 -8.40 34.48 -5.01
N GLY A 986 -9.33 33.54 -5.19
CA GLY A 986 -9.43 32.34 -4.37
C GLY A 986 -10.71 31.56 -4.67
N ILE A 987 -11.04 30.62 -3.80
CA ILE A 987 -12.29 29.85 -3.89
C ILE A 987 -13.52 30.73 -3.64
N ASP A 988 -14.61 30.46 -4.35
CA ASP A 988 -15.85 31.22 -4.20
C ASP A 988 -16.77 30.69 -3.09
N GLU A 989 -16.62 29.43 -2.67
CA GLU A 989 -17.46 28.79 -1.64
C GLU A 989 -16.59 28.14 -0.55
N PRO A 990 -17.00 28.17 0.74
CA PRO A 990 -16.26 27.51 1.81
C PRO A 990 -16.29 25.99 1.66
N THR A 991 -15.16 25.35 1.94
CA THR A 991 -15.01 23.89 1.91
C THR A 991 -14.36 23.37 3.18
N ASP A 992 -14.74 22.17 3.62
CA ASP A 992 -14.00 21.46 4.66
C ASP A 992 -12.60 21.08 4.11
N ALA A 993 -11.53 21.57 4.74
CA ALA A 993 -10.17 21.21 4.38
C ALA A 993 -9.72 19.98 5.19
N MET A 994 -9.66 18.81 4.53
CA MET A 994 -9.29 17.52 5.14
C MET A 994 -7.97 16.96 4.58
N TYR A 995 -7.53 17.41 3.41
CA TYR A 995 -6.30 17.00 2.74
C TYR A 995 -5.32 18.16 2.60
N TYR A 996 -4.02 17.87 2.45
CA TYR A 996 -2.96 18.89 2.34
C TYR A 996 -3.11 19.82 1.12
N ASN A 997 -3.82 19.36 0.08
CA ASN A 997 -4.11 20.11 -1.14
C ASN A 997 -5.52 20.73 -1.14
N ASP A 998 -6.25 20.70 -0.02
CA ASP A 998 -7.48 21.48 0.15
C ASP A 998 -7.14 22.95 0.44
N GLN A 999 -7.97 23.85 -0.07
CA GLN A 999 -7.86 25.27 0.22
C GLN A 999 -8.50 25.55 1.58
N PRO A 1000 -7.78 26.16 2.54
CA PRO A 1000 -8.37 26.53 3.81
C PRO A 1000 -9.49 27.57 3.64
N ALA A 1001 -10.67 27.29 4.17
CA ALA A 1001 -11.83 28.20 4.05
C ALA A 1001 -11.58 29.58 4.66
N ASP A 1002 -10.68 29.70 5.63
CA ASP A 1002 -10.32 30.99 6.24
C ASP A 1002 -9.56 31.92 5.29
N MET A 1003 -9.05 31.43 4.15
CA MET A 1003 -8.50 32.29 3.10
C MET A 1003 -9.55 33.23 2.50
N MET A 1004 -10.82 32.83 2.48
CA MET A 1004 -11.93 33.69 2.04
C MET A 1004 -12.12 34.92 2.93
N PHE A 1005 -11.75 34.82 4.22
CA PHE A 1005 -11.79 35.99 5.11
C PHE A 1005 -10.78 37.04 4.65
N TYR A 1006 -9.56 36.64 4.34
CA TYR A 1006 -8.53 37.54 3.82
C TYR A 1006 -8.85 38.06 2.41
N GLN A 1007 -9.50 37.23 1.59
CA GLN A 1007 -10.05 37.65 0.30
C GLN A 1007 -11.06 38.79 0.46
N GLY A 1008 -12.01 38.65 1.40
CA GLY A 1008 -12.96 39.71 1.73
C GLY A 1008 -12.28 40.99 2.21
N LEU A 1009 -11.27 40.88 3.07
CA LEU A 1009 -10.51 42.04 3.57
C LEU A 1009 -9.73 42.75 2.46
N ALA A 1010 -9.10 42.01 1.56
CA ALA A 1010 -8.39 42.56 0.41
C ALA A 1010 -9.36 43.27 -0.57
N LEU A 1011 -10.52 42.69 -0.84
CA LEU A 1011 -11.58 43.32 -1.64
C LEU A 1011 -12.05 44.63 -1.01
N ALA A 1012 -12.18 44.70 0.31
CA ALA A 1012 -12.52 45.94 1.01
C ALA A 1012 -11.43 47.02 0.81
N LYS A 1013 -10.15 46.65 0.90
CA LYS A 1013 -9.00 47.54 0.61
C LYS A 1013 -8.97 48.05 -0.84
N LEU A 1014 -9.47 47.26 -1.78
CA LEU A 1014 -9.64 47.65 -3.19
C LEU A 1014 -10.93 48.46 -3.46
N ASN A 1015 -11.67 48.86 -2.42
CA ASN A 1015 -12.98 49.53 -2.51
C ASN A 1015 -14.09 48.68 -3.19
N ARG A 1016 -13.94 47.35 -3.25
CA ARG A 1016 -14.92 46.38 -3.77
C ARG A 1016 -15.83 45.84 -2.65
N VAL A 1017 -16.45 46.77 -1.92
CA VAL A 1017 -17.17 46.50 -0.65
C VAL A 1017 -18.31 45.49 -0.77
N SER A 1018 -19.04 45.48 -1.88
CA SER A 1018 -20.16 44.54 -2.07
C SER A 1018 -19.67 43.10 -2.18
N GLU A 1019 -18.54 42.89 -2.86
CA GLU A 1019 -17.94 41.57 -3.06
C GLU A 1019 -17.31 41.07 -1.75
N ALA A 1020 -16.64 41.97 -1.02
CA ALA A 1020 -16.13 41.69 0.33
C ALA A 1020 -17.21 41.16 1.28
N LYS A 1021 -18.36 41.84 1.36
CA LYS A 1021 -19.51 41.39 2.17
C LYS A 1021 -20.06 40.04 1.70
N GLY A 1022 -20.03 39.78 0.40
CA GLY A 1022 -20.40 38.48 -0.18
C GLY A 1022 -19.55 37.35 0.41
N MET A 1023 -18.23 37.50 0.43
CA MET A 1023 -17.32 36.50 1.00
C MET A 1023 -17.59 36.23 2.48
N PHE A 1024 -17.76 37.29 3.28
CA PHE A 1024 -18.01 37.14 4.72
C PHE A 1024 -19.36 36.49 5.03
N ASN A 1025 -20.41 36.82 4.27
CA ASN A 1025 -21.72 36.18 4.45
C ASN A 1025 -21.66 34.69 4.11
N LYS A 1026 -20.95 34.29 3.04
CA LYS A 1026 -20.79 32.87 2.70
C LYS A 1026 -20.14 32.06 3.83
N LEU A 1027 -19.11 32.61 4.48
CA LEU A 1027 -18.49 31.99 5.67
C LEU A 1027 -19.49 31.77 6.80
N PHE A 1028 -20.32 32.79 7.09
CA PHE A 1028 -21.33 32.69 8.14
C PHE A 1028 -22.43 31.70 7.79
N ASP A 1029 -22.98 31.79 6.57
CA ASP A 1029 -24.06 30.96 6.07
C ASP A 1029 -23.64 29.48 6.05
N TYR A 1030 -22.40 29.18 5.66
CA TYR A 1030 -21.86 27.82 5.74
C TYR A 1030 -21.89 27.29 7.18
N GLY A 1031 -21.35 28.05 8.13
CA GLY A 1031 -21.33 27.62 9.52
C GLY A 1031 -22.72 27.43 10.11
N GLU A 1032 -23.68 28.32 9.80
CA GLU A 1032 -25.07 28.18 10.27
C GLU A 1032 -25.75 26.92 9.70
N ASN A 1033 -25.54 26.64 8.41
CA ASN A 1033 -26.18 25.52 7.71
C ASN A 1033 -25.59 24.16 8.09
N HIS A 1034 -24.29 24.09 8.40
CA HIS A 1034 -23.56 22.82 8.56
C HIS A 1034 -23.21 22.44 10.01
N ILE A 1035 -23.44 23.30 11.01
CA ILE A 1035 -23.03 23.06 12.42
C ILE A 1035 -23.65 21.80 13.05
N TYR A 1036 -24.79 21.34 12.56
CA TYR A 1036 -25.49 20.15 13.05
C TYR A 1036 -25.39 18.93 12.12
N ASP A 1037 -24.53 19.01 11.10
CA ASP A 1037 -24.28 17.88 10.21
C ASP A 1037 -23.59 16.74 10.96
N ASN A 1038 -24.00 15.51 10.63
CA ASN A 1038 -23.35 14.30 11.11
C ASN A 1038 -22.17 13.95 10.19
N LYS A 1039 -20.95 14.37 10.56
CA LYS A 1039 -19.75 14.15 9.75
C LYS A 1039 -19.26 12.71 9.87
N LYS A 1040 -18.87 12.15 8.72
CA LYS A 1040 -18.24 10.84 8.58
C LYS A 1040 -17.01 11.00 7.69
N ILE A 1041 -16.09 10.04 7.80
CA ILE A 1041 -14.98 9.96 6.84
C ILE A 1041 -15.57 9.60 5.47
N ASP A 1042 -15.11 10.30 4.43
CA ASP A 1042 -15.54 10.06 3.06
C ASP A 1042 -15.30 8.59 2.65
N TYR A 1043 -16.22 8.05 1.86
CA TYR A 1043 -16.14 6.68 1.36
C TYR A 1043 -14.90 6.47 0.47
N PHE A 1044 -14.57 7.47 -0.34
CA PHE A 1044 -13.46 7.43 -1.29
C PHE A 1044 -12.18 8.14 -0.78
N ALA A 1045 -12.01 8.21 0.55
CA ALA A 1045 -10.77 8.69 1.13
C ALA A 1045 -9.60 7.83 0.61
N VAL A 1046 -8.55 8.47 0.07
CA VAL A 1046 -7.37 7.77 -0.48
C VAL A 1046 -6.20 7.74 0.50
N SER A 1047 -5.95 8.83 1.22
CA SER A 1047 -4.99 8.88 2.32
C SER A 1047 -5.48 9.87 3.36
N LEU A 1048 -5.58 9.47 4.62
CA LEU A 1048 -5.90 10.40 5.71
C LEU A 1048 -4.60 10.91 6.33
N PRO A 1049 -4.47 12.23 6.57
CA PRO A 1049 -3.21 12.85 6.94
C PRO A 1049 -2.67 12.50 8.34
N ASP A 1050 -3.44 11.77 9.15
CA ASP A 1050 -3.04 11.45 10.52
C ASP A 1050 -3.00 9.95 10.79
N PHE A 1051 -1.90 9.52 11.41
CA PHE A 1051 -1.89 8.34 12.27
C PHE A 1051 -2.79 8.64 13.48
N LEU A 1052 -4.10 8.46 13.32
CA LEU A 1052 -5.06 8.67 14.39
C LEU A 1052 -4.85 7.61 15.48
N VAL A 1053 -4.01 7.93 16.47
CA VAL A 1053 -3.78 7.11 17.67
C VAL A 1053 -5.06 7.03 18.49
N PHE A 1054 -5.74 8.18 18.66
CA PHE A 1054 -7.03 8.29 19.34
C PHE A 1054 -8.13 8.66 18.37
N GLU A 1055 -9.28 8.03 18.52
CA GLU A 1055 -10.44 8.34 17.69
C GLU A 1055 -11.00 9.73 18.06
N ASP A 1056 -11.16 10.60 17.07
CA ASP A 1056 -11.75 11.93 17.24
C ASP A 1056 -13.24 11.94 16.95
N ASP A 1057 -13.98 12.77 17.70
CA ASP A 1057 -15.37 13.06 17.41
C ASP A 1057 -15.46 14.08 16.26
N LEU A 1058 -15.81 13.57 15.07
CA LEU A 1058 -15.93 14.38 13.85
C LEU A 1058 -17.04 15.42 13.95
N ASN A 1059 -18.09 15.19 14.75
CA ASN A 1059 -19.16 16.16 14.95
C ASN A 1059 -18.68 17.33 15.84
N VAL A 1060 -17.85 17.05 16.84
CA VAL A 1060 -17.18 18.11 17.61
C VAL A 1060 -16.22 18.89 16.73
N LYS A 1061 -15.40 18.24 15.89
CA LYS A 1061 -14.52 18.92 14.93
C LYS A 1061 -15.32 19.82 13.98
N ASN A 1062 -16.42 19.31 13.43
CA ASN A 1062 -17.32 20.08 12.56
C ASN A 1062 -17.88 21.31 13.26
N ARG A 1063 -18.37 21.15 14.49
CA ARG A 1063 -18.92 22.26 15.27
C ARG A 1063 -17.87 23.34 15.54
N VAL A 1064 -16.64 22.94 15.88
CA VAL A 1064 -15.51 23.88 16.04
C VAL A 1064 -15.25 24.64 14.74
N HIS A 1065 -15.22 23.94 13.60
CA HIS A 1065 -15.00 24.56 12.29
C HIS A 1065 -16.14 25.53 11.91
N CYS A 1066 -17.40 25.13 12.06
CA CYS A 1066 -18.55 25.98 11.77
C CYS A 1066 -18.56 27.26 12.63
N LEU A 1067 -18.34 27.13 13.94
CA LEU A 1067 -18.24 28.29 14.84
C LEU A 1067 -17.05 29.19 14.47
N TYR A 1068 -15.93 28.60 14.03
CA TYR A 1068 -14.79 29.36 13.53
C TYR A 1068 -15.16 30.19 12.30
N LEU A 1069 -15.80 29.60 11.28
CA LEU A 1069 -16.21 30.31 10.07
C LEU A 1069 -17.26 31.40 10.34
N MET A 1070 -18.25 31.12 11.21
CA MET A 1070 -19.21 32.15 11.65
C MET A 1070 -18.52 33.31 12.36
N GLY A 1071 -17.51 33.01 13.18
CA GLY A 1071 -16.65 33.99 13.81
C GLY A 1071 -15.97 34.90 12.78
N LEU A 1072 -15.32 34.31 11.78
CA LEU A 1072 -14.65 35.05 10.70
C LEU A 1072 -15.61 35.90 9.87
N GLY A 1073 -16.78 35.35 9.49
CA GLY A 1073 -17.80 36.08 8.73
C GLY A 1073 -18.29 37.33 9.47
N GLU A 1074 -18.60 37.20 10.76
CA GLU A 1074 -19.06 38.32 11.59
C GLU A 1074 -17.95 39.34 11.87
N LEU A 1075 -16.69 38.89 12.06
CA LEU A 1075 -15.54 39.79 12.16
C LEU A 1075 -15.38 40.63 10.88
N GLY A 1076 -15.48 40.00 9.70
CA GLY A 1076 -15.26 40.63 8.41
C GLY A 1076 -16.27 41.74 8.07
N ILE A 1077 -17.53 41.57 8.45
CA ILE A 1077 -18.57 42.61 8.30
C ILE A 1077 -18.54 43.69 9.40
N GLY A 1078 -17.57 43.63 10.32
CA GLY A 1078 -17.35 44.61 11.38
C GLY A 1078 -18.15 44.37 12.67
N LYS A 1079 -18.80 43.22 12.84
CA LYS A 1079 -19.54 42.87 14.07
C LYS A 1079 -18.62 42.19 15.10
N ILE A 1080 -17.61 42.91 15.57
CA ILE A 1080 -16.50 42.39 16.39
C ILE A 1080 -16.97 41.56 17.61
N ASN A 1081 -17.87 42.08 18.43
CA ASN A 1081 -18.34 41.39 19.64
C ASN A 1081 -19.05 40.06 19.35
N SER A 1082 -19.77 40.01 18.22
CA SER A 1082 -20.49 38.82 17.76
C SER A 1082 -19.52 37.77 17.26
N GLY A 1083 -18.57 38.15 16.39
CA GLY A 1083 -17.51 37.27 15.90
C GLY A 1083 -16.66 36.68 17.03
N LEU A 1084 -16.21 37.51 17.98
CA LEU A 1084 -15.43 37.06 19.14
C LEU A 1084 -16.21 36.09 20.04
N LYS A 1085 -17.53 36.22 20.14
CA LYS A 1085 -18.37 35.27 20.89
C LYS A 1085 -18.33 33.88 20.26
N TYR A 1086 -18.48 33.77 18.94
CA TYR A 1086 -18.40 32.49 18.24
C TYR A 1086 -17.00 31.87 18.35
N LEU A 1087 -15.95 32.67 18.16
CA LEU A 1087 -14.56 32.21 18.34
C LEU A 1087 -14.29 31.73 19.77
N GLN A 1088 -14.85 32.41 20.78
CA GLN A 1088 -14.71 32.00 22.17
C GLN A 1088 -15.45 30.68 22.48
N GLU A 1089 -16.63 30.46 21.89
CA GLU A 1089 -17.33 29.18 22.01
C GLU A 1089 -16.53 28.05 21.33
N ALA A 1090 -16.01 28.30 20.14
CA ALA A 1090 -15.17 27.34 19.42
C ALA A 1090 -13.89 27.00 20.21
N TYR A 1091 -13.26 28.01 20.82
CA TYR A 1091 -12.08 27.83 21.68
C TYR A 1091 -12.36 26.98 22.93
N GLN A 1092 -13.55 27.08 23.52
CA GLN A 1092 -13.92 26.25 24.68
C GLN A 1092 -14.08 24.77 24.30
N LEU A 1093 -14.49 24.50 23.06
CA LEU A 1093 -14.60 23.13 22.53
C LEU A 1093 -13.24 22.57 22.13
N ASN A 1094 -12.36 23.39 21.58
CA ASN A 1094 -10.99 23.01 21.24
C ASN A 1094 -10.05 24.21 21.30
N MET A 1095 -9.31 24.32 22.39
CA MET A 1095 -8.33 25.40 22.54
C MET A 1095 -7.19 25.30 21.51
N ASN A 1096 -6.79 24.08 21.12
CA ASN A 1096 -5.63 23.82 20.27
C ASN A 1096 -5.81 24.23 18.79
N HIS A 1097 -6.97 24.73 18.39
CA HIS A 1097 -7.22 25.16 17.01
C HIS A 1097 -6.56 26.53 16.75
N GLN A 1098 -5.35 26.52 16.17
CA GLN A 1098 -4.53 27.72 15.95
C GLN A 1098 -5.25 28.82 15.18
N GLY A 1099 -6.10 28.49 14.20
CA GLY A 1099 -6.93 29.48 13.50
C GLY A 1099 -7.84 30.30 14.43
N ILE A 1100 -8.46 29.66 15.43
CA ILE A 1100 -9.33 30.35 16.38
C ILE A 1100 -8.50 31.25 17.29
N MET A 1101 -7.32 30.78 17.71
CA MET A 1101 -6.42 31.54 18.58
C MET A 1101 -6.00 32.86 17.93
N VAL A 1102 -5.47 32.80 16.70
CA VAL A 1102 -4.95 34.00 16.02
C VAL A 1102 -6.05 35.00 15.67
N HIS A 1103 -7.25 34.53 15.32
CA HIS A 1103 -8.35 35.43 14.96
C HIS A 1103 -9.07 36.03 16.18
N ARG A 1104 -9.05 35.35 17.34
CA ARG A 1104 -9.57 35.91 18.60
C ARG A 1104 -8.72 37.07 19.10
N GLU A 1105 -7.42 37.03 18.84
CA GLU A 1105 -6.44 38.04 19.25
C GLU A 1105 -6.16 39.08 18.15
N LEU A 1106 -6.90 38.99 17.03
CA LEU A 1106 -6.71 39.87 15.88
C LEU A 1106 -7.02 41.32 16.24
N ASN A 1107 -6.05 42.20 16.04
CA ASN A 1107 -6.19 43.62 16.30
C ASN A 1107 -7.26 44.24 15.39
N GLU A 1108 -8.14 45.11 15.93
CA GLU A 1108 -9.16 45.82 15.14
C GLU A 1108 -8.56 46.59 13.96
N LYS A 1109 -7.30 47.03 14.04
CA LYS A 1109 -6.57 47.67 12.93
C LYS A 1109 -6.43 46.79 11.69
N PHE A 1110 -6.49 45.47 11.83
CA PHE A 1110 -6.35 44.52 10.72
C PHE A 1110 -7.67 44.17 10.03
N VAL A 1111 -8.82 44.51 10.63
CA VAL A 1111 -10.16 44.08 10.17
C VAL A 1111 -11.03 45.28 9.75
N LYS A 1112 -10.45 46.47 9.66
CA LYS A 1112 -11.21 47.69 9.42
C LYS A 1112 -11.57 47.82 7.93
N MET A 1113 -12.84 47.57 7.62
CA MET A 1113 -13.46 47.91 6.31
C MET A 1113 -13.43 49.40 6.02
#